data_AF-A0A9Q0LKJ1-F1
#
_entry.id   AF-A0A9Q0LKJ1-F1
#
_cell.length_a   1.000
_cell.length_b   1.000
_cell.length_c   1.000
_cell.angle_alpha   90.00
_cell.angle_beta   90.00
_cell.angle_gamma   90.00
#
_symmetry.space_group_name_H-M   'P 1'
#
loop_
_entity.id
_entity.type
_entity.pdbx_description
1 polymer ?
#
loop_
_entity_poly.entity_id
_entity_poly.type
_entity_poly.pdbx_seq_one_letter_code
_entity_poly.pdbx_strand_id
1 'polypeptide(L)'
;MNPLNNSPNQNNQQNNSLNSNQISQIEEFKLLKKTYFPKKKSTKKKTKSKKRYEPTIYSRPDSIFETKLQGLLAEKDQVEQTKILNEENSLENEIDIGVEKNIVLLLIQANQQKYISGELHLTNYRLYFKPINSNIKDKSILKRIPNVPLGFLSKVQKMGGQKKSKGKFSYGIEIFCKDLRSYKFAFERRNHSRREMFQKIIGISFIPNLNFCFAFTHKGDKVVDFGWAIYDPFKEFKRQGIYENVSSLWTVSEFNKKYQICDSYPEILVLPTSVSFSQIKEVAKFRTKKRIPVLTWKCPQNSSVLCRSSQPRIGLSKKTNRQDESLLQTISEINTLGQKLKIFDCRPKANAVANRAKGGGFENSEGYSEFKIQFLGIDNIHVMRDSLNKLFHSSFYSFVDDKKWMTSIEDSNWLHHIQKILYWSIRVSKTILDNHSVLVHCSDGWDRTSQICACCQLMVDPYYRTLEGFIVLIEKDWLSFGHKFSQRMGHVGKKATDNQRSPIFVQWIDAVYQIWKQFPNFFEFNEALLIVILEHCFSLRFGTFLGNNDKERNQQFCVKESTYSLWTFVYHNHQMFYNPFYTPSKEPLYPNYSLRSLCFWERYYLKNFVKDDENSSNETILDITQTCRNLQKEVDELTNKIKKMKKQNSKTKKSIQNLQNQIKSKK
;
A
#
# COMPACT_ATOMS: atom_id res chain seq x y z
N MET A 1 -28.63 -49.02 39.32
CA MET A 1 -28.48 -50.35 38.69
C MET A 1 -28.23 -50.13 37.21
N ASN A 2 -27.08 -50.60 36.71
CA ASN A 2 -26.88 -51.06 35.33
C ASN A 2 -27.20 -52.59 35.30
N PRO A 3 -27.27 -53.32 34.16
CA PRO A 3 -26.64 -53.05 32.84
C PRO A 3 -27.70 -53.04 31.69
N LEU A 4 -27.46 -53.28 30.39
CA LEU A 4 -26.32 -53.85 29.62
C LEU A 4 -26.16 -53.19 28.23
N ASN A 5 -25.28 -53.77 27.41
CA ASN A 5 -24.79 -53.32 26.10
C ASN A 5 -25.68 -53.70 24.91
N ASN A 6 -25.58 -52.94 23.81
CA ASN A 6 -24.91 -53.45 22.61
C ASN A 6 -24.51 -52.34 21.60
N SER A 7 -23.45 -52.59 20.84
CA SER A 7 -22.98 -51.82 19.67
C SER A 7 -22.39 -52.82 18.68
N PRO A 8 -22.35 -52.55 17.35
CA PRO A 8 -21.16 -51.86 16.81
C PRO A 8 -21.38 -50.93 15.59
N ASN A 9 -20.45 -50.00 15.41
CA ASN A 9 -19.99 -49.27 14.21
C ASN A 9 -20.71 -49.46 12.84
N GLN A 10 -21.00 -48.34 12.14
CA GLN A 10 -20.22 -47.98 10.91
C GLN A 10 -20.46 -46.53 10.37
N ASN A 11 -19.34 -45.82 10.19
CA ASN A 11 -18.95 -44.86 9.14
C ASN A 11 -19.77 -43.60 8.73
N ASN A 12 -19.08 -42.47 8.87
CA ASN A 12 -19.33 -41.17 8.21
C ASN A 12 -19.21 -41.22 6.69
N GLN A 13 -20.17 -40.60 5.98
CA GLN A 13 -19.94 -39.83 4.74
C GLN A 13 -21.02 -38.74 4.60
N GLN A 14 -20.65 -37.46 4.76
CA GLN A 14 -21.52 -36.33 4.41
C GLN A 14 -20.82 -35.36 3.45
N ASN A 15 -21.29 -35.42 2.20
CA ASN A 15 -21.23 -34.48 1.09
C ASN A 15 -20.59 -33.09 1.32
N ASN A 16 -19.46 -32.88 0.63
CA ASN A 16 -19.14 -31.59 0.01
C ASN A 16 -19.72 -31.58 -1.42
N SER A 17 -20.84 -30.89 -1.65
CA SER A 17 -21.34 -30.61 -3.01
C SER A 17 -21.07 -29.17 -3.41
N LEU A 18 -20.21 -28.99 -4.42
CA LEU A 18 -20.00 -27.70 -5.09
C LEU A 18 -21.27 -27.33 -5.87
N ASN A 19 -21.63 -26.05 -5.84
CA ASN A 19 -22.83 -25.55 -6.52
C ASN A 19 -22.64 -25.65 -8.06
N SER A 20 -23.69 -25.93 -8.82
CA SER A 20 -23.61 -26.22 -10.27
C SER A 20 -22.95 -25.10 -11.07
N ASN A 21 -23.16 -23.83 -10.68
CA ASN A 21 -22.49 -22.67 -11.25
C ASN A 21 -20.96 -22.66 -11.01
N GLN A 22 -20.47 -23.22 -9.91
CA GLN A 22 -19.03 -23.35 -9.65
C GLN A 22 -18.40 -24.44 -10.52
N ILE A 23 -19.13 -25.54 -10.76
CA ILE A 23 -18.68 -26.62 -11.65
C ILE A 23 -18.58 -26.11 -13.10
N SER A 24 -19.58 -25.35 -13.58
CA SER A 24 -19.56 -24.71 -14.89
C SER A 24 -18.35 -23.76 -15.07
N GLN A 25 -18.06 -22.92 -14.06
CA GLN A 25 -16.88 -22.04 -14.09
C GLN A 25 -15.55 -22.82 -14.04
N ILE A 26 -15.49 -23.97 -13.36
CA ILE A 26 -14.33 -24.85 -13.33
C ILE A 26 -14.12 -25.56 -14.69
N GLU A 27 -15.19 -25.95 -15.38
CA GLU A 27 -15.13 -26.49 -16.74
C GLU A 27 -14.62 -25.44 -17.74
N GLU A 28 -15.16 -24.21 -17.71
CA GLU A 28 -14.69 -23.09 -18.53
C GLU A 28 -13.22 -22.73 -18.23
N PHE A 29 -12.83 -22.77 -16.95
CA PHE A 29 -11.43 -22.60 -16.52
C PHE A 29 -10.49 -23.70 -17.03
N LYS A 30 -10.93 -24.98 -17.03
CA LYS A 30 -10.15 -26.08 -17.64
C LYS A 30 -9.99 -25.87 -19.15
N LEU A 31 -11.04 -25.41 -19.83
CA LEU A 31 -11.03 -25.18 -21.27
C LEU A 31 -10.03 -24.06 -21.63
N LEU A 32 -10.17 -22.88 -21.02
CA LEU A 32 -9.26 -21.74 -21.21
C LEU A 32 -7.81 -22.11 -20.88
N LYS A 33 -7.56 -22.84 -19.78
CA LYS A 33 -6.21 -23.26 -19.39
C LYS A 33 -5.60 -24.26 -20.38
N LYS A 34 -6.42 -25.08 -21.05
CA LYS A 34 -5.98 -26.02 -22.11
C LYS A 34 -5.74 -25.30 -23.44
N THR A 35 -6.48 -24.24 -23.76
CA THR A 35 -6.30 -23.41 -24.95
C THR A 35 -5.03 -22.56 -24.90
N TYR A 36 -4.70 -21.98 -23.75
CA TYR A 36 -3.56 -21.05 -23.64
C TYR A 36 -2.27 -21.66 -23.07
N PHE A 37 -2.35 -22.79 -22.32
CA PHE A 37 -1.19 -23.34 -21.59
C PHE A 37 -1.04 -24.88 -21.72
N PRO A 38 -0.65 -25.40 -22.91
CA PRO A 38 -0.41 -26.83 -23.10
C PRO A 38 0.82 -27.32 -22.33
N LYS A 39 0.62 -28.27 -21.40
CA LYS A 39 1.72 -28.86 -20.60
C LYS A 39 2.58 -29.83 -21.43
N LYS A 40 3.89 -29.61 -21.49
CA LYS A 40 4.87 -30.66 -21.83
C LYS A 40 4.90 -31.71 -20.69
N LYS A 41 4.91 -33.00 -21.04
CA LYS A 41 5.01 -34.11 -20.07
C LYS A 41 6.47 -34.25 -19.60
N SER A 42 6.72 -34.20 -18.30
CA SER A 42 7.98 -34.65 -17.68
C SER A 42 7.72 -35.78 -16.70
N THR A 43 8.35 -36.93 -16.92
CA THR A 43 8.25 -38.13 -16.08
C THR A 43 9.29 -38.11 -14.95
N LYS A 44 8.87 -38.03 -13.68
CA LYS A 44 9.72 -38.46 -12.54
C LYS A 44 8.91 -39.25 -11.49
N LYS A 45 9.59 -40.24 -10.93
CA LYS A 45 9.03 -41.28 -10.02
C LYS A 45 8.70 -40.70 -8.64
N LYS A 46 7.73 -41.31 -7.96
CA LYS A 46 7.39 -41.03 -6.55
C LYS A 46 8.31 -41.82 -5.61
N THR A 47 8.79 -41.17 -4.56
CA THR A 47 9.18 -41.83 -3.30
C THR A 47 8.38 -41.21 -2.16
N LYS A 48 7.91 -42.03 -1.22
CA LYS A 48 7.17 -41.60 -0.03
C LYS A 48 8.10 -41.66 1.18
N SER A 49 8.08 -40.64 2.03
CA SER A 49 8.48 -40.77 3.43
C SER A 49 7.51 -39.96 4.31
N LYS A 50 7.04 -40.58 5.39
CA LYS A 50 6.30 -39.92 6.47
C LYS A 50 7.30 -39.58 7.58
N LYS A 51 7.27 -38.36 8.12
CA LYS A 51 7.70 -38.10 9.50
C LYS A 51 6.73 -37.13 10.18
N ARG A 52 6.50 -37.36 11.47
CA ARG A 52 5.67 -36.52 12.35
C ARG A 52 6.37 -35.17 12.57
N TYR A 53 5.58 -34.12 12.77
CA TYR A 53 6.05 -32.84 13.32
C TYR A 53 5.66 -32.76 14.80
N GLU A 54 6.62 -32.38 15.63
CA GLU A 54 6.38 -31.80 16.96
C GLU A 54 6.81 -30.32 16.91
N PRO A 55 6.16 -29.43 17.69
CA PRO A 55 6.41 -28.00 17.61
C PRO A 55 7.65 -27.61 18.42
N THR A 56 8.73 -27.20 17.74
CA THR A 56 9.89 -26.57 18.38
C THR A 56 9.66 -25.07 18.59
N ILE A 57 9.95 -24.61 19.80
CA ILE A 57 9.87 -23.20 20.21
C ILE A 57 11.07 -22.46 19.59
N TYR A 58 10.81 -21.45 18.76
CA TYR A 58 11.87 -20.63 18.15
C TYR A 58 12.24 -19.45 19.04
N SER A 59 13.49 -19.43 19.51
CA SER A 59 14.16 -18.24 20.04
C SER A 59 14.60 -17.29 18.91
N ARG A 60 14.89 -16.03 19.25
CA ARG A 60 15.41 -15.01 18.32
C ARG A 60 16.70 -15.48 17.61
N PRO A 61 16.94 -15.08 16.34
CA PRO A 61 18.26 -15.19 15.72
C PRO A 61 19.22 -14.14 16.30
N ASP A 62 20.48 -14.53 16.52
CA ASP A 62 21.52 -13.65 17.09
C ASP A 62 22.21 -12.75 16.06
N SER A 63 22.62 -11.56 16.54
CA SER A 63 23.30 -10.44 15.84
C SER A 63 24.59 -10.76 15.05
N ILE A 64 25.05 -12.01 15.03
CA ILE A 64 26.32 -12.42 14.38
C ILE A 64 26.12 -12.68 12.88
N PHE A 65 24.90 -12.99 12.44
CA PHE A 65 24.62 -13.32 11.03
C PHE A 65 24.63 -12.07 10.12
N GLU A 66 24.21 -10.91 10.62
CA GLU A 66 24.16 -9.65 9.86
C GLU A 66 25.56 -9.16 9.46
N THR A 67 26.51 -9.20 10.39
CA THR A 67 27.87 -8.65 10.19
C THR A 67 28.66 -9.40 9.11
N LYS A 68 28.44 -10.71 8.95
CA LYS A 68 29.11 -11.52 7.90
C LYS A 68 28.48 -11.36 6.52
N LEU A 69 27.19 -11.06 6.44
CA LEU A 69 26.49 -10.83 5.18
C LEU A 69 26.83 -9.45 4.58
N GLN A 70 27.00 -8.43 5.43
CA GLN A 70 27.36 -7.07 5.01
C GLN A 70 28.73 -6.97 4.29
N GLY A 71 29.67 -7.88 4.57
CA GLY A 71 31.01 -7.85 3.96
C GLY A 71 31.10 -8.40 2.54
N LEU A 72 30.08 -9.12 2.05
CA LEU A 72 30.09 -9.82 0.75
C LEU A 72 29.26 -9.13 -0.35
N LEU A 73 28.55 -8.05 -0.02
CA LEU A 73 27.62 -7.38 -0.94
C LEU A 73 28.19 -6.12 -1.61
N ALA A 74 29.17 -5.46 -1.00
CA ALA A 74 29.65 -4.13 -1.39
C ALA A 74 30.31 -4.02 -2.78
N GLU A 75 30.65 -5.12 -3.45
CA GLU A 75 31.30 -5.11 -4.79
C GLU A 75 30.33 -5.31 -5.97
N LYS A 76 29.01 -5.49 -5.73
CA LYS A 76 28.02 -5.72 -6.81
C LYS A 76 27.11 -4.53 -7.13
N ASP A 77 27.04 -3.55 -6.25
CA ASP A 77 25.89 -2.63 -6.16
C ASP A 77 25.70 -1.67 -7.34
N GLN A 78 26.76 -1.26 -8.04
CA GLN A 78 26.64 -0.25 -9.12
C GLN A 78 26.01 -0.81 -10.42
N VAL A 79 26.04 -2.13 -10.64
CA VAL A 79 25.49 -2.74 -11.87
C VAL A 79 24.02 -3.17 -11.68
N GLU A 80 23.56 -3.41 -10.45
CA GLU A 80 22.22 -3.96 -10.19
C GLU A 80 21.09 -2.93 -10.20
N GLN A 81 21.31 -1.69 -9.77
CA GLN A 81 20.26 -0.65 -9.77
C GLN A 81 19.70 -0.35 -11.18
N THR A 82 20.53 -0.48 -12.23
CA THR A 82 20.08 -0.32 -13.63
C THR A 82 19.54 -1.62 -14.24
N LYS A 83 19.88 -2.79 -13.67
CA LYS A 83 19.35 -4.10 -14.09
C LYS A 83 17.94 -4.38 -13.57
N ILE A 84 17.59 -3.96 -12.36
CA ILE A 84 16.27 -4.26 -11.77
C ILE A 84 15.14 -3.50 -12.48
N LEU A 85 15.41 -2.29 -13.00
CA LEU A 85 14.45 -1.57 -13.86
C LEU A 85 14.34 -2.16 -15.29
N ASN A 86 15.32 -2.97 -15.69
CA ASN A 86 15.40 -3.65 -16.98
C ASN A 86 15.52 -5.17 -16.76
N GLU A 87 14.57 -5.80 -16.05
CA GLU A 87 14.50 -7.26 -15.84
C GLU A 87 14.47 -8.01 -17.20
N GLU A 88 15.63 -8.24 -17.82
CA GLU A 88 15.82 -9.11 -19.01
C GLU A 88 15.63 -10.59 -18.67
N ASN A 89 15.65 -10.93 -17.38
CA ASN A 89 15.32 -12.25 -16.87
C ASN A 89 13.79 -12.38 -16.75
N SER A 90 13.25 -13.49 -17.26
CA SER A 90 11.84 -13.86 -17.05
C SER A 90 11.58 -14.19 -15.59
N LEU A 91 10.50 -13.66 -15.01
CA LEU A 91 10.10 -14.00 -13.63
C LEU A 91 9.67 -15.47 -13.50
N GLU A 92 9.68 -16.04 -12.29
CA GLU A 92 9.22 -17.43 -12.12
C GLU A 92 7.72 -17.57 -12.48
N ASN A 93 7.45 -18.45 -13.44
CA ASN A 93 6.16 -18.67 -14.12
C ASN A 93 5.65 -17.49 -14.97
N GLU A 94 6.50 -16.52 -15.29
CA GLU A 94 6.32 -15.70 -16.47
C GLU A 94 6.56 -16.57 -17.72
N ILE A 95 5.66 -16.46 -18.71
CA ILE A 95 5.63 -17.28 -19.92
C ILE A 95 5.17 -16.46 -21.12
N ASP A 96 5.83 -16.67 -22.25
CA ASP A 96 5.54 -15.97 -23.50
C ASP A 96 4.16 -16.37 -24.09
N ILE A 97 3.37 -15.36 -24.43
CA ILE A 97 2.04 -15.47 -25.06
C ILE A 97 2.12 -15.09 -26.55
N GLY A 98 3.08 -14.25 -26.93
CA GLY A 98 3.38 -13.96 -28.31
C GLY A 98 4.47 -12.90 -28.49
N VAL A 99 5.11 -12.96 -29.65
CA VAL A 99 6.08 -11.98 -30.12
C VAL A 99 5.65 -11.53 -31.50
N GLU A 100 5.70 -10.23 -31.76
CA GLU A 100 5.53 -9.67 -33.10
C GLU A 100 6.80 -8.93 -33.51
N LYS A 101 7.32 -9.23 -34.71
CA LYS A 101 8.56 -8.65 -35.25
C LYS A 101 8.26 -7.43 -36.13
N ASN A 102 9.30 -6.70 -36.50
CA ASN A 102 9.22 -5.50 -37.37
C ASN A 102 8.25 -4.42 -36.85
N ILE A 103 8.08 -4.33 -35.53
CA ILE A 103 7.26 -3.31 -34.90
C ILE A 103 8.07 -2.03 -34.76
N VAL A 104 7.42 -0.89 -35.04
CA VAL A 104 8.02 0.42 -34.84
C VAL A 104 7.37 1.08 -33.63
N LEU A 105 8.15 1.33 -32.57
CA LEU A 105 7.76 2.16 -31.44
C LEU A 105 7.86 3.64 -31.84
N LEU A 106 6.78 4.38 -31.60
CA LEU A 106 6.68 5.82 -31.85
C LEU A 106 6.90 6.57 -30.53
N LEU A 107 7.99 7.34 -30.44
CA LEU A 107 8.30 8.21 -29.30
C LEU A 107 8.18 9.68 -29.70
N ILE A 108 7.65 10.51 -28.81
CA ILE A 108 7.56 11.98 -28.96
C ILE A 108 8.55 12.60 -27.98
N GLN A 109 9.59 13.29 -28.44
CA GLN A 109 10.62 13.91 -27.59
C GLN A 109 10.82 15.36 -28.05
N ALA A 110 10.51 16.34 -27.19
CA ALA A 110 10.69 17.77 -27.47
C ALA A 110 10.17 18.17 -28.87
N ASN A 111 8.89 17.89 -29.14
CA ASN A 111 8.21 18.09 -30.43
C ASN A 111 8.77 17.33 -31.66
N GLN A 112 9.79 16.48 -31.50
CA GLN A 112 10.29 15.58 -32.54
C GLN A 112 9.70 14.16 -32.39
N GLN A 113 9.34 13.54 -33.51
CA GLN A 113 8.97 12.12 -33.54
C GLN A 113 10.21 11.24 -33.80
N LYS A 114 10.55 10.38 -32.85
CA LYS A 114 11.56 9.32 -33.02
C LYS A 114 10.85 7.99 -33.26
N TYR A 115 11.43 7.17 -34.14
CA TYR A 115 10.93 5.85 -34.50
C TYR A 115 11.98 4.80 -34.19
N ILE A 116 11.63 3.75 -33.46
CA ILE A 116 12.55 2.67 -33.09
C ILE A 116 11.97 1.35 -33.58
N SER A 117 12.69 0.67 -34.47
CA SER A 117 12.33 -0.67 -34.94
C SER A 117 12.74 -1.74 -33.93
N GLY A 118 11.89 -2.74 -33.72
CA GLY A 118 12.06 -3.77 -32.71
C GLY A 118 11.04 -4.90 -32.79
N GLU A 119 11.01 -5.69 -31.74
CA GLU A 119 10.04 -6.75 -31.50
C GLU A 119 9.14 -6.37 -30.31
N LEU A 120 7.83 -6.60 -30.44
CA LEU A 120 6.88 -6.43 -29.35
C LEU A 120 6.59 -7.80 -28.71
N HIS A 121 6.98 -7.96 -27.45
CA HIS A 121 6.85 -9.18 -26.67
C HIS A 121 5.69 -9.05 -25.68
N LEU A 122 4.95 -10.15 -25.49
CA LEU A 122 3.81 -10.24 -24.59
C LEU A 122 3.91 -11.53 -23.78
N THR A 123 3.98 -11.41 -22.46
CA THR A 123 3.93 -12.52 -21.51
C THR A 123 2.58 -12.57 -20.78
N ASN A 124 2.36 -13.54 -19.91
CA ASN A 124 1.24 -13.54 -18.96
C ASN A 124 1.34 -12.46 -17.86
N TYR A 125 2.48 -11.75 -17.76
CA TYR A 125 2.70 -10.72 -16.75
C TYR A 125 2.82 -9.30 -17.33
N ARG A 126 3.56 -9.12 -18.42
CA ARG A 126 3.92 -7.80 -18.98
C ARG A 126 3.89 -7.78 -20.50
N LEU A 127 3.86 -6.56 -21.04
CA LEU A 127 4.19 -6.24 -22.41
C LEU A 127 5.52 -5.48 -22.40
N TYR A 128 6.47 -5.91 -23.22
CA TYR A 128 7.76 -5.26 -23.34
C TYR A 128 8.22 -5.15 -24.80
N PHE A 129 9.09 -4.20 -25.11
CA PHE A 129 9.59 -3.95 -26.46
C PHE A 129 11.11 -4.10 -26.50
N LYS A 130 11.60 -4.89 -27.47
CA LYS A 130 13.02 -5.16 -27.66
C LYS A 130 13.51 -4.49 -28.96
N PRO A 131 14.31 -3.41 -28.90
CA PRO A 131 14.86 -2.79 -30.11
C PRO A 131 15.71 -3.77 -30.92
N ILE A 132 15.68 -3.65 -32.26
CA ILE A 132 16.57 -4.42 -33.16
C ILE A 132 18.01 -3.91 -33.06
N ASN A 133 18.21 -2.61 -32.86
CA ASN A 133 19.53 -2.01 -32.64
C ASN A 133 19.76 -1.81 -31.14
N SER A 134 20.62 -2.62 -30.54
CA SER A 134 20.97 -2.57 -29.12
C SER A 134 21.86 -1.36 -28.74
N ASN A 135 22.46 -0.67 -29.72
CA ASN A 135 23.38 0.45 -29.47
C ASN A 135 22.69 1.79 -29.13
N ILE A 136 21.49 1.76 -28.53
CA ILE A 136 20.82 2.97 -28.03
C ILE A 136 21.54 3.43 -26.75
N LYS A 137 22.56 4.27 -26.90
CA LYS A 137 23.32 4.85 -25.77
C LYS A 137 22.57 5.97 -25.02
N ASP A 138 21.51 6.51 -25.61
CA ASP A 138 20.70 7.58 -25.01
C ASP A 138 19.81 7.03 -23.89
N LYS A 139 20.24 7.21 -22.63
CA LYS A 139 19.49 6.83 -21.43
C LYS A 139 18.05 7.37 -21.42
N SER A 140 17.80 8.55 -22.01
CA SER A 140 16.46 9.16 -22.07
C SER A 140 15.52 8.41 -23.02
N ILE A 141 16.06 7.71 -24.03
CA ILE A 141 15.30 6.81 -24.90
C ILE A 141 15.08 5.47 -24.21
N LEU A 142 16.10 4.91 -23.54
CA LEU A 142 16.01 3.61 -22.87
C LEU A 142 14.87 3.57 -21.84
N LYS A 143 14.74 4.60 -20.98
CA LYS A 143 13.63 4.74 -20.02
C LYS A 143 12.22 4.74 -20.65
N ARG A 144 12.14 5.02 -21.95
CA ARG A 144 10.88 5.16 -22.70
C ARG A 144 10.56 3.95 -23.55
N ILE A 145 11.47 2.96 -23.59
CA ILE A 145 11.17 1.63 -24.09
C ILE A 145 10.16 0.99 -23.13
N PRO A 146 8.98 0.56 -23.60
CA PRO A 146 8.01 -0.08 -22.73
C PRO A 146 8.54 -1.40 -22.16
N ASN A 147 8.53 -1.49 -20.83
CA ASN A 147 8.52 -2.71 -20.03
C ASN A 147 7.42 -2.51 -18.98
N VAL A 148 6.25 -3.10 -19.19
CA VAL A 148 5.00 -2.68 -18.51
C VAL A 148 4.17 -3.89 -18.09
N PRO A 149 4.00 -4.15 -16.78
CA PRO A 149 3.07 -5.16 -16.29
C PRO A 149 1.63 -4.89 -16.78
N LEU A 150 0.93 -5.94 -17.19
CA LEU A 150 -0.39 -5.84 -17.83
C LEU A 150 -1.44 -5.21 -16.91
N GLY A 151 -1.28 -5.33 -15.60
CA GLY A 151 -2.13 -4.66 -14.60
C GLY A 151 -2.10 -3.13 -14.68
N PHE A 152 -1.08 -2.53 -15.31
CA PHE A 152 -1.05 -1.09 -15.61
C PHE A 152 -1.95 -0.68 -16.78
N LEU A 153 -2.37 -1.58 -17.67
CA LEU A 153 -3.12 -1.19 -18.86
C LEU A 153 -4.50 -0.67 -18.47
N SER A 154 -4.78 0.58 -18.84
CA SER A 154 -6.07 1.23 -18.64
C SER A 154 -6.96 1.07 -19.88
N LYS A 155 -6.38 1.15 -21.08
CA LYS A 155 -7.08 1.10 -22.37
C LYS A 155 -6.11 0.67 -23.47
N VAL A 156 -6.59 -0.08 -24.47
CA VAL A 156 -5.83 -0.42 -25.69
C VAL A 156 -6.70 -0.15 -26.90
N GLN A 157 -6.15 0.52 -27.92
CA GLN A 157 -6.86 0.94 -29.12
C GLN A 157 -6.10 0.56 -30.39
N LYS A 158 -6.82 0.42 -31.51
CA LYS A 158 -6.23 0.25 -32.84
C LYS A 158 -6.05 1.61 -33.49
N MET A 159 -4.82 1.95 -33.85
CA MET A 159 -4.48 3.09 -34.70
C MET A 159 -4.72 2.73 -36.17
N GLY A 160 -5.42 3.59 -36.90
CA GLY A 160 -5.61 3.47 -38.35
C GLY A 160 -6.55 2.35 -38.83
N GLY A 161 -7.01 2.49 -40.07
CA GLY A 161 -7.84 1.53 -40.79
C GLY A 161 -7.42 1.39 -42.27
N GLN A 162 -7.83 0.29 -42.91
CA GLN A 162 -7.40 -0.08 -44.27
C GLN A 162 -7.65 1.01 -45.33
N LYS A 163 -8.71 1.82 -45.20
CA LYS A 163 -9.09 2.86 -46.17
C LYS A 163 -8.79 4.32 -45.75
N LYS A 164 -8.37 4.59 -44.50
CA LYS A 164 -8.27 5.97 -43.96
C LYS A 164 -6.86 6.45 -43.55
N SER A 165 -5.86 5.57 -43.56
CA SER A 165 -4.52 5.90 -43.05
C SER A 165 -3.54 6.01 -44.22
N LYS A 166 -3.17 7.23 -44.63
CA LYS A 166 -2.17 7.48 -45.70
C LYS A 166 -0.77 7.83 -45.17
N GLY A 167 -0.65 8.23 -43.90
CA GLY A 167 0.64 8.62 -43.29
C GLY A 167 1.55 7.43 -42.94
N LYS A 168 2.87 7.66 -42.92
CA LYS A 168 3.87 6.71 -42.42
C LYS A 168 3.53 6.32 -40.98
N PHE A 169 3.67 5.03 -40.64
CA PHE A 169 3.42 4.49 -39.28
C PHE A 169 2.01 4.75 -38.69
N SER A 170 1.01 5.07 -39.53
CA SER A 170 -0.36 5.41 -39.07
C SER A 170 -1.28 4.20 -38.76
N TYR A 171 -0.78 2.97 -38.92
CA TYR A 171 -1.52 1.73 -38.68
C TYR A 171 -0.84 0.94 -37.55
N GLY A 172 -1.56 0.64 -36.47
CA GLY A 172 -0.90 0.12 -35.26
C GLY A 172 -1.80 -0.09 -34.04
N ILE A 173 -1.16 -0.18 -32.87
CA ILE A 173 -1.81 -0.30 -31.55
C ILE A 173 -1.34 0.87 -30.67
N GLU A 174 -2.27 1.52 -29.98
CA GLU A 174 -1.99 2.49 -28.92
C GLU A 174 -2.41 1.90 -27.58
N ILE A 175 -1.49 1.94 -26.61
CA ILE A 175 -1.68 1.46 -25.24
C ILE A 175 -1.67 2.66 -24.31
N PHE A 176 -2.64 2.73 -23.41
CA PHE A 176 -2.69 3.69 -22.32
C PHE A 176 -2.57 2.92 -21.00
N CYS A 177 -1.81 3.48 -20.07
CA CYS A 177 -1.60 2.93 -18.74
C CYS A 177 -2.38 3.73 -17.68
N LYS A 178 -2.41 3.21 -16.45
CA LYS A 178 -3.04 3.83 -15.27
C LYS A 178 -2.11 4.85 -14.59
N ASP A 179 -0.81 4.75 -14.85
CA ASP A 179 0.27 5.55 -14.27
C ASP A 179 0.83 6.58 -15.26
N LEU A 180 -0.06 7.19 -16.04
CA LEU A 180 0.22 8.33 -16.92
C LEU A 180 1.14 8.02 -18.12
N ARG A 181 1.28 6.73 -18.49
CA ARG A 181 2.07 6.29 -19.65
C ARG A 181 1.20 5.98 -20.86
N SER A 182 1.71 6.25 -22.05
CA SER A 182 1.09 5.84 -23.31
C SER A 182 2.14 5.44 -24.34
N TYR A 183 1.89 4.34 -25.06
CA TYR A 183 2.82 3.78 -26.05
C TYR A 183 2.11 3.54 -27.37
N LYS A 184 2.76 3.92 -28.47
CA LYS A 184 2.25 3.77 -29.85
C LYS A 184 3.17 2.85 -30.62
N PHE A 185 2.60 1.76 -31.15
CA PHE A 185 3.31 0.74 -31.91
C PHE A 185 2.72 0.66 -33.31
N ALA A 186 3.49 0.97 -34.33
CA ALA A 186 3.09 0.78 -35.72
C ALA A 186 3.40 -0.65 -36.18
N PHE A 187 2.46 -1.19 -36.97
CA PHE A 187 2.47 -2.53 -37.52
C PHE A 187 2.47 -2.44 -39.05
N GLU A 188 2.97 -3.47 -39.72
CA GLU A 188 2.77 -3.62 -41.16
C GLU A 188 1.29 -3.84 -41.51
N ARG A 189 0.87 -3.32 -42.67
CA ARG A 189 -0.54 -3.38 -43.12
C ARG A 189 -0.94 -4.70 -43.79
N ARG A 190 0.05 -5.47 -44.24
CA ARG A 190 -0.16 -6.66 -45.09
C ARG A 190 -0.56 -7.89 -44.28
N ASN A 191 -0.18 -7.95 -43.00
CA ASN A 191 -0.36 -9.13 -42.15
C ASN A 191 -1.52 -8.94 -41.16
N HIS A 192 -2.15 -10.03 -40.75
CA HIS A 192 -3.20 -10.00 -39.71
C HIS A 192 -2.67 -9.78 -38.29
N SER A 193 -1.35 -9.73 -38.09
CA SER A 193 -0.71 -9.68 -36.78
C SER A 193 -1.18 -8.56 -35.85
N ARG A 194 -1.47 -7.35 -36.37
CA ARG A 194 -2.09 -6.27 -35.56
C ARG A 194 -3.41 -6.71 -34.93
N ARG A 195 -4.22 -7.51 -35.62
CA ARG A 195 -5.49 -8.03 -35.10
C ARG A 195 -5.23 -9.06 -34.01
N GLU A 196 -4.33 -9.99 -34.26
CA GLU A 196 -3.99 -11.09 -33.35
C GLU A 196 -3.32 -10.59 -32.06
N MET A 197 -2.27 -9.77 -32.18
CA MET A 197 -1.58 -9.16 -31.04
C MET A 197 -2.54 -8.30 -30.22
N PHE A 198 -3.40 -7.49 -30.86
CA PHE A 198 -4.45 -6.76 -30.15
C PHE A 198 -5.42 -7.69 -29.39
N GLN A 199 -5.85 -8.79 -30.02
CA GLN A 199 -6.74 -9.77 -29.36
C GLN A 199 -6.05 -10.46 -28.17
N LYS A 200 -4.77 -10.82 -28.29
CA LYS A 200 -3.97 -11.37 -27.18
C LYS A 200 -3.87 -10.37 -26.03
N ILE A 201 -3.41 -9.14 -26.28
CA ILE A 201 -3.29 -8.09 -25.26
C ILE A 201 -4.63 -7.86 -24.54
N ILE A 202 -5.73 -7.67 -25.27
CA ILE A 202 -7.07 -7.47 -24.67
C ILE A 202 -7.50 -8.70 -23.84
N GLY A 203 -7.20 -9.91 -24.32
CA GLY A 203 -7.61 -11.17 -23.71
C GLY A 203 -7.00 -11.40 -22.32
N ILE A 204 -5.75 -10.99 -22.11
CA ILE A 204 -5.03 -11.24 -20.85
C ILE A 204 -4.89 -10.00 -19.94
N SER A 205 -4.96 -8.77 -20.47
CA SER A 205 -4.79 -7.56 -19.65
C SER A 205 -6.04 -7.19 -18.84
N PHE A 206 -7.22 -7.56 -19.31
CA PHE A 206 -8.51 -7.15 -18.72
C PHE A 206 -9.25 -8.34 -18.11
N ILE A 207 -8.64 -8.89 -17.06
CA ILE A 207 -9.11 -10.09 -16.35
C ILE A 207 -10.53 -9.92 -15.78
N PRO A 208 -11.37 -10.98 -15.81
CA PRO A 208 -12.72 -10.94 -15.26
C PRO A 208 -12.76 -11.10 -13.73
N ASN A 209 -11.74 -11.71 -13.14
CA ASN A 209 -11.63 -12.04 -11.72
C ASN A 209 -10.15 -12.03 -11.30
N LEU A 210 -9.85 -11.72 -10.04
CA LEU A 210 -8.48 -11.63 -9.52
C LEU A 210 -7.70 -12.96 -9.61
N ASN A 211 -8.37 -14.12 -9.57
CA ASN A 211 -7.74 -15.44 -9.71
C ASN A 211 -7.01 -15.66 -11.05
N PHE A 212 -7.22 -14.77 -12.04
CA PHE A 212 -6.51 -14.77 -13.32
C PHE A 212 -5.30 -13.81 -13.36
N CYS A 213 -5.04 -13.04 -12.30
CA CYS A 213 -3.87 -12.15 -12.26
C CYS A 213 -2.58 -12.91 -11.95
N PHE A 214 -1.44 -12.32 -12.35
CA PHE A 214 -0.14 -12.97 -12.28
C PHE A 214 0.28 -13.39 -10.85
N ALA A 215 -0.14 -12.65 -9.82
CA ALA A 215 0.16 -12.97 -8.41
C ALA A 215 -0.24 -14.39 -7.97
N PHE A 216 -1.27 -15.01 -8.58
CA PHE A 216 -1.69 -16.40 -8.29
C PHE A 216 -0.92 -17.46 -9.10
N THR A 217 -0.09 -17.03 -10.05
CA THR A 217 0.80 -17.91 -10.84
C THR A 217 2.27 -17.70 -10.50
N HIS A 218 2.65 -16.50 -10.06
CA HIS A 218 3.99 -16.16 -9.61
C HIS A 218 4.31 -16.94 -8.34
N LYS A 219 5.41 -17.68 -8.36
CA LYS A 219 5.85 -18.52 -7.23
C LYS A 219 6.94 -17.87 -6.37
N GLY A 220 7.12 -16.56 -6.53
CA GLY A 220 8.19 -15.82 -5.87
C GLY A 220 9.57 -16.29 -6.31
N ASP A 221 10.61 -15.58 -5.91
CA ASP A 221 11.97 -15.82 -6.39
C ASP A 221 12.68 -16.91 -5.55
N LYS A 222 11.96 -18.02 -5.26
CA LYS A 222 12.33 -19.14 -4.36
C LYS A 222 12.52 -18.77 -2.88
N VAL A 223 11.95 -17.64 -2.47
CA VAL A 223 12.08 -17.05 -1.13
C VAL A 223 10.95 -17.49 -0.20
N VAL A 224 11.22 -17.65 1.09
CA VAL A 224 10.17 -17.86 2.11
C VAL A 224 9.37 -16.56 2.32
N ASP A 225 8.07 -16.60 2.03
CA ASP A 225 7.20 -15.43 2.17
C ASP A 225 6.82 -15.17 3.63
N PHE A 226 7.55 -14.25 4.28
CA PHE A 226 7.25 -13.80 5.65
C PHE A 226 6.45 -12.49 5.71
N GLY A 227 6.29 -11.79 4.59
CA GLY A 227 5.69 -10.46 4.52
C GLY A 227 4.24 -10.41 5.00
N TRP A 228 3.52 -11.53 4.91
CA TRP A 228 2.17 -11.66 5.47
C TRP A 228 2.11 -11.70 7.00
N ALA A 229 3.23 -11.97 7.68
CA ALA A 229 3.32 -12.07 9.14
C ALA A 229 3.77 -10.77 9.82
N ILE A 230 4.14 -9.73 9.06
CA ILE A 230 4.56 -8.43 9.60
C ILE A 230 3.41 -7.75 10.34
N TYR A 231 2.21 -7.71 9.74
CA TYR A 231 1.03 -7.17 10.41
C TYR A 231 0.28 -8.24 11.20
N ASP A 232 0.38 -8.10 12.51
CA ASP A 232 -0.38 -8.84 13.51
C ASP A 232 -1.26 -7.83 14.30
N PRO A 233 -2.60 -7.85 14.15
CA PRO A 233 -3.47 -6.89 14.81
C PRO A 233 -3.37 -6.92 16.34
N PHE A 234 -3.13 -8.09 16.95
CA PHE A 234 -2.98 -8.19 18.40
C PHE A 234 -1.68 -7.54 18.88
N LYS A 235 -0.56 -7.76 18.17
CA LYS A 235 0.72 -7.09 18.50
C LYS A 235 0.62 -5.59 18.31
N GLU A 236 -0.01 -5.12 17.23
CA GLU A 236 -0.15 -3.69 16.95
C GLU A 236 -1.02 -2.97 17.99
N PHE A 237 -2.18 -3.52 18.37
CA PHE A 237 -2.97 -2.89 19.43
C PHE A 237 -2.33 -3.08 20.83
N LYS A 238 -1.58 -4.15 21.08
CA LYS A 238 -0.77 -4.26 22.30
C LYS A 238 0.31 -3.17 22.36
N ARG A 239 1.01 -2.88 21.25
CA ARG A 239 2.01 -1.79 21.15
C ARG A 239 1.42 -0.43 21.53
N GLN A 240 0.14 -0.20 21.24
CA GLN A 240 -0.58 1.03 21.61
C GLN A 240 -1.05 1.05 23.10
N GLY A 241 -0.65 0.07 23.91
CA GLY A 241 -1.01 -0.04 25.32
C GLY A 241 -2.48 -0.42 25.53
N ILE A 242 -3.03 -1.26 24.65
CA ILE A 242 -4.36 -1.87 24.85
C ILE A 242 -4.22 -3.31 25.36
N TYR A 243 -5.13 -3.74 26.24
CA TYR A 243 -5.22 -5.09 26.84
C TYR A 243 -4.09 -5.49 27.80
N GLU A 244 -3.18 -4.57 28.15
CA GLU A 244 -2.08 -4.89 29.06
C GLU A 244 -2.51 -5.03 30.53
N ASN A 245 -3.69 -4.53 30.90
CA ASN A 245 -4.24 -4.58 32.26
C ASN A 245 -5.72 -4.99 32.26
N VAL A 246 -6.14 -5.67 33.33
CA VAL A 246 -7.54 -6.09 33.57
C VAL A 246 -8.51 -4.89 33.67
N SER A 247 -7.99 -3.73 34.06
CA SER A 247 -8.70 -2.44 34.14
C SER A 247 -8.72 -1.64 32.82
N SER A 248 -8.31 -2.22 31.69
CA SER A 248 -8.31 -1.53 30.39
C SER A 248 -9.73 -1.10 29.99
N LEU A 249 -9.93 0.20 29.74
CA LEU A 249 -11.19 0.76 29.25
C LEU A 249 -11.48 0.43 27.77
N TRP A 250 -10.52 -0.18 27.06
CA TRP A 250 -10.65 -0.66 25.68
C TRP A 250 -10.32 -2.17 25.61
N THR A 251 -11.10 -2.94 24.84
CA THR A 251 -10.98 -4.40 24.69
C THR A 251 -10.94 -4.87 23.23
N VAL A 252 -10.27 -6.01 22.97
CA VAL A 252 -10.40 -6.70 21.68
C VAL A 252 -11.76 -7.36 21.71
N SER A 253 -12.66 -6.88 20.87
CA SER A 253 -13.91 -7.60 20.66
C SER A 253 -13.72 -8.68 19.60
N GLU A 254 -14.16 -9.90 19.91
CA GLU A 254 -14.44 -10.93 18.90
C GLU A 254 -15.77 -10.65 18.16
N PHE A 255 -16.37 -9.47 18.35
CA PHE A 255 -17.71 -9.17 17.85
C PHE A 255 -17.79 -9.24 16.31
N ASN A 256 -16.70 -8.95 15.58
CA ASN A 256 -16.66 -9.10 14.13
C ASN A 256 -15.96 -10.37 13.61
N LYS A 257 -15.74 -11.38 14.47
CA LYS A 257 -15.25 -12.71 14.07
C LYS A 257 -16.14 -13.29 12.95
N LYS A 258 -15.52 -13.87 11.93
CA LYS A 258 -16.16 -14.29 10.66
C LYS A 258 -16.92 -13.17 9.93
N TYR A 259 -16.58 -11.91 10.20
CA TYR A 259 -17.16 -10.70 9.61
C TYR A 259 -18.68 -10.55 9.84
N GLN A 260 -19.18 -11.04 10.98
CA GLN A 260 -20.63 -11.13 11.26
C GLN A 260 -21.32 -9.78 11.49
N ILE A 261 -20.58 -8.74 11.91
CA ILE A 261 -21.11 -7.38 12.11
C ILE A 261 -20.88 -6.54 10.84
N CYS A 262 -19.67 -6.51 10.31
CA CYS A 262 -19.27 -5.69 9.18
C CYS A 262 -18.31 -6.46 8.25
N ASP A 263 -18.74 -6.70 7.02
CA ASP A 263 -18.00 -7.43 5.98
C ASP A 263 -16.79 -6.68 5.42
N SER A 264 -16.74 -5.37 5.59
CA SER A 264 -15.67 -4.49 5.09
C SER A 264 -14.69 -4.02 6.18
N TYR A 265 -14.81 -4.54 7.40
CA TYR A 265 -13.91 -4.30 8.53
C TYR A 265 -13.07 -5.57 8.81
N PRO A 266 -11.95 -5.47 9.53
CA PRO A 266 -11.22 -6.64 10.02
C PRO A 266 -12.06 -7.43 11.02
N GLU A 267 -11.71 -8.70 11.25
CA GLU A 267 -12.39 -9.54 12.26
C GLU A 267 -12.17 -9.04 13.70
N ILE A 268 -11.01 -8.45 13.94
CA ILE A 268 -10.56 -7.89 15.22
C ILE A 268 -10.95 -6.41 15.28
N LEU A 269 -11.84 -6.04 16.21
CA LEU A 269 -12.25 -4.64 16.42
C LEU A 269 -11.99 -4.20 17.86
N VAL A 270 -11.44 -2.99 18.01
CA VAL A 270 -11.17 -2.37 19.31
C VAL A 270 -12.31 -1.45 19.69
N LEU A 271 -12.93 -1.76 20.84
CA LEU A 271 -14.13 -1.11 21.35
C LEU A 271 -13.97 -0.83 22.86
N PRO A 272 -14.78 0.08 23.44
CA PRO A 272 -14.88 0.23 24.88
C PRO A 272 -15.16 -1.11 25.58
N THR A 273 -14.56 -1.35 26.75
CA THR A 273 -14.75 -2.60 27.49
C THR A 273 -16.18 -2.78 28.01
N SER A 274 -16.92 -1.67 28.21
CA SER A 274 -18.30 -1.65 28.70
C SER A 274 -19.37 -1.97 27.64
N VAL A 275 -19.06 -1.97 26.34
CA VAL A 275 -20.10 -2.08 25.30
C VAL A 275 -20.48 -3.53 25.00
N SER A 276 -21.79 -3.79 24.91
CA SER A 276 -22.30 -5.14 24.65
C SER A 276 -22.39 -5.48 23.16
N PHE A 277 -22.33 -6.77 22.84
CA PHE A 277 -22.55 -7.24 21.46
C PHE A 277 -23.95 -6.86 20.93
N SER A 278 -24.95 -6.75 21.81
CA SER A 278 -26.32 -6.33 21.47
C SER A 278 -26.36 -4.86 21.05
N GLN A 279 -25.76 -3.97 21.85
CA GLN A 279 -25.57 -2.55 21.51
C GLN A 279 -24.91 -2.41 20.14
N ILE A 280 -23.78 -3.10 19.93
CA ILE A 280 -23.02 -3.04 18.68
C ILE A 280 -23.81 -3.52 17.46
N LYS A 281 -24.72 -4.49 17.60
CA LYS A 281 -25.65 -4.89 16.52
C LYS A 281 -26.61 -3.75 16.13
N GLU A 282 -27.12 -2.97 17.07
CA GLU A 282 -27.99 -1.83 16.77
C GLU A 282 -27.22 -0.64 16.15
N VAL A 283 -26.02 -0.34 16.67
CA VAL A 283 -25.08 0.63 16.07
C VAL A 283 -24.77 0.25 14.61
N ALA A 284 -24.53 -1.03 14.35
CA ALA A 284 -24.25 -1.55 13.02
C ALA A 284 -25.43 -1.39 12.03
N LYS A 285 -26.68 -1.47 12.50
CA LYS A 285 -27.85 -1.15 11.65
C LYS A 285 -27.88 0.34 11.28
N PHE A 286 -27.48 1.21 12.22
CA PHE A 286 -27.53 2.65 12.07
C PHE A 286 -26.37 3.24 11.26
N ARG A 287 -25.17 2.67 11.33
CA ARG A 287 -24.01 3.12 10.54
C ARG A 287 -24.07 2.57 9.11
N THR A 288 -23.71 3.37 8.11
CA THR A 288 -23.74 2.90 6.72
C THR A 288 -22.73 1.77 6.49
N LYS A 289 -23.07 0.79 5.63
CA LYS A 289 -22.27 -0.43 5.43
C LYS A 289 -21.90 -1.18 6.73
N LYS A 290 -22.60 -0.93 7.84
CA LYS A 290 -22.34 -1.47 9.18
C LYS A 290 -20.97 -1.10 9.78
N ARG A 291 -20.31 -0.06 9.24
CA ARG A 291 -18.98 0.40 9.68
C ARG A 291 -19.11 1.34 10.88
N ILE A 292 -19.20 0.69 12.05
CA ILE A 292 -19.37 1.29 13.38
C ILE A 292 -18.13 2.10 13.83
N PRO A 293 -18.27 3.02 14.80
CA PRO A 293 -17.13 3.62 15.50
C PRO A 293 -16.25 2.56 16.17
N VAL A 294 -14.97 2.52 15.80
CA VAL A 294 -13.92 1.68 16.40
C VAL A 294 -12.63 2.46 16.52
N LEU A 295 -11.80 2.12 17.49
CA LEU A 295 -10.45 2.67 17.65
C LEU A 295 -9.53 2.15 16.52
N THR A 296 -8.71 3.05 15.97
CA THR A 296 -7.58 2.68 15.10
C THR A 296 -6.22 3.08 15.70
N TRP A 297 -6.19 4.11 16.55
CA TRP A 297 -5.01 4.52 17.30
C TRP A 297 -5.36 5.04 18.69
N LYS A 298 -4.53 4.71 19.69
CA LYS A 298 -4.55 5.33 21.02
C LYS A 298 -3.28 6.15 21.23
N CYS A 299 -3.45 7.34 21.81
CA CYS A 299 -2.31 8.18 22.18
C CYS A 299 -1.45 7.51 23.28
N PRO A 300 -0.12 7.46 23.13
CA PRO A 300 0.76 7.03 24.21
C PRO A 300 1.04 8.15 25.23
N GLN A 301 0.83 9.43 24.87
CA GLN A 301 1.05 10.57 25.77
C GLN A 301 -0.15 10.92 26.66
N ASN A 302 -1.38 10.52 26.29
CA ASN A 302 -2.61 10.85 27.02
C ASN A 302 -3.72 9.80 26.83
N SER A 303 -4.90 10.02 27.42
CA SER A 303 -6.06 9.11 27.31
C SER A 303 -6.84 9.22 25.99
N SER A 304 -6.45 10.10 25.07
CA SER A 304 -7.22 10.36 23.84
C SER A 304 -7.03 9.30 22.77
N VAL A 305 -8.09 9.05 22.01
CA VAL A 305 -8.11 8.04 20.94
C VAL A 305 -8.51 8.63 19.59
N LEU A 306 -8.03 8.00 18.53
CA LEU A 306 -8.50 8.19 17.17
C LEU A 306 -9.40 7.01 16.80
N CYS A 307 -10.70 7.29 16.70
CA CYS A 307 -11.71 6.38 16.21
C CYS A 307 -12.06 6.67 14.75
N ARG A 308 -12.53 5.63 14.05
CA ARG A 308 -13.00 5.72 12.66
C ARG A 308 -14.35 5.04 12.46
N SER A 309 -15.17 5.58 11.57
CA SER A 309 -16.47 5.01 11.19
C SER A 309 -16.91 5.40 9.78
N SER A 310 -18.12 4.99 9.41
CA SER A 310 -18.90 5.58 8.33
C SER A 310 -19.97 6.55 8.87
N GLN A 311 -20.65 7.28 7.98
CA GLN A 311 -21.76 8.15 8.38
C GLN A 311 -22.91 7.40 9.09
N PRO A 312 -23.63 8.08 9.99
CA PRO A 312 -24.92 7.61 10.52
C PRO A 312 -26.04 7.67 9.45
N ARG A 313 -27.09 6.87 9.63
CA ARG A 313 -28.30 6.83 8.79
C ARG A 313 -29.42 7.73 9.33
N ILE A 314 -29.12 9.01 9.48
CA ILE A 314 -30.06 10.04 9.96
C ILE A 314 -31.27 10.16 9.01
N GLY A 315 -31.00 10.25 7.70
CA GLY A 315 -32.01 10.48 6.67
C GLY A 315 -32.72 11.82 6.78
N LEU A 316 -33.72 12.04 5.92
CA LEU A 316 -34.59 13.22 5.99
C LEU A 316 -35.45 13.22 7.26
N SER A 317 -35.87 12.04 7.73
CA SER A 317 -36.67 11.83 8.94
C SER A 317 -35.94 12.08 10.26
N LYS A 318 -34.69 12.59 10.25
CA LYS A 318 -33.88 12.89 11.44
C LYS A 318 -33.78 11.72 12.45
N LYS A 319 -33.61 10.49 11.97
CA LYS A 319 -33.55 9.28 12.82
C LYS A 319 -32.41 9.37 13.82
N THR A 320 -32.72 9.12 15.08
CA THR A 320 -31.79 8.97 16.22
C THR A 320 -31.47 7.50 16.46
N ASN A 321 -30.42 7.23 17.25
CA ASN A 321 -30.12 5.88 17.71
C ASN A 321 -29.40 5.93 19.06
N ARG A 322 -30.15 5.70 20.15
CA ARG A 322 -29.63 5.72 21.53
C ARG A 322 -28.41 4.82 21.76
N GLN A 323 -28.25 3.73 20.99
CA GLN A 323 -27.13 2.80 21.12
C GLN A 323 -25.85 3.36 20.48
N ASP A 324 -25.96 4.11 19.38
CA ASP A 324 -24.86 4.85 18.73
C ASP A 324 -24.50 6.11 19.52
N GLU A 325 -25.50 6.86 19.98
CA GLU A 325 -25.36 8.01 20.88
C GLU A 325 -24.62 7.60 22.18
N SER A 326 -25.08 6.52 22.84
CA SER A 326 -24.41 5.95 24.02
C SER A 326 -22.99 5.46 23.72
N LEU A 327 -22.74 4.86 22.56
CA LEU A 327 -21.38 4.44 22.18
C LEU A 327 -20.44 5.65 22.03
N LEU A 328 -20.88 6.72 21.36
CA LEU A 328 -20.08 7.94 21.22
C LEU A 328 -19.85 8.61 22.58
N GLN A 329 -20.85 8.60 23.46
CA GLN A 329 -20.73 9.10 24.82
C GLN A 329 -19.70 8.30 25.63
N THR A 330 -19.76 6.97 25.60
CA THR A 330 -18.74 6.12 26.25
C THR A 330 -17.33 6.39 25.72
N ILE A 331 -17.16 6.56 24.40
CA ILE A 331 -15.87 6.92 23.78
C ILE A 331 -15.38 8.30 24.26
N SER A 332 -16.30 9.23 24.50
CA SER A 332 -16.01 10.56 25.06
C SER A 332 -15.58 10.49 26.53
N GLU A 333 -16.30 9.72 27.36
CA GLU A 333 -16.11 9.63 28.81
C GLU A 333 -14.86 8.85 29.23
N ILE A 334 -14.39 7.91 28.40
CA ILE A 334 -13.10 7.22 28.62
C ILE A 334 -11.91 8.18 28.63
N ASN A 335 -12.06 9.37 28.02
CA ASN A 335 -11.05 10.42 28.09
C ASN A 335 -11.13 11.14 29.46
N THR A 336 -10.37 10.62 30.43
CA THR A 336 -10.38 11.01 31.85
C THR A 336 -10.14 12.50 32.16
N LEU A 337 -9.74 13.32 31.18
CA LEU A 337 -9.57 14.78 31.30
C LEU A 337 -10.84 15.58 30.97
N GLY A 338 -12.00 14.93 30.78
CA GLY A 338 -13.31 15.58 30.62
C GLY A 338 -13.52 16.30 29.28
N GLN A 339 -12.55 16.26 28.36
CA GLN A 339 -12.65 16.86 27.04
C GLN A 339 -13.56 16.02 26.13
N LYS A 340 -14.63 16.65 25.63
CA LYS A 340 -15.65 15.96 24.81
C LYS A 340 -15.10 15.49 23.46
N LEU A 341 -15.62 14.33 23.01
CA LEU A 341 -15.35 13.76 21.68
C LEU A 341 -15.61 14.79 20.57
N LYS A 342 -14.64 14.97 19.66
CA LYS A 342 -14.79 15.80 18.46
C LYS A 342 -15.00 14.93 17.22
N ILE A 343 -15.96 15.31 16.38
CA ILE A 343 -16.32 14.56 15.16
C ILE A 343 -15.76 15.30 13.94
N PHE A 344 -15.04 14.59 13.07
CA PHE A 344 -14.41 15.11 11.86
C PHE A 344 -15.01 14.40 10.64
N ASP A 345 -16.01 15.02 10.00
CA ASP A 345 -16.60 14.54 8.76
C ASP A 345 -15.77 15.03 7.57
N CYS A 346 -15.09 14.10 6.88
CA CYS A 346 -14.15 14.45 5.82
C CYS A 346 -14.78 15.21 4.65
N ARG A 347 -16.12 15.24 4.52
CA ARG A 347 -16.83 15.79 3.37
C ARG A 347 -16.95 17.32 3.42
N PRO A 348 -17.21 17.98 2.28
CA PRO A 348 -17.90 19.27 2.27
C PRO A 348 -19.28 19.15 2.92
N LYS A 349 -19.70 20.15 3.70
CA LYS A 349 -21.01 20.19 4.36
C LYS A 349 -22.16 19.97 3.38
N ALA A 350 -22.10 20.56 2.18
CA ALA A 350 -23.09 20.35 1.12
C ALA A 350 -23.21 18.86 0.72
N ASN A 351 -22.08 18.15 0.59
CA ASN A 351 -22.07 16.72 0.29
C ASN A 351 -22.63 15.88 1.45
N ALA A 352 -22.39 16.27 2.70
CA ALA A 352 -22.98 15.61 3.87
C ALA A 352 -24.51 15.80 3.92
N VAL A 353 -25.02 17.00 3.62
CA VAL A 353 -26.46 17.28 3.46
C VAL A 353 -27.07 16.48 2.31
N ALA A 354 -26.40 16.41 1.15
CA ALA A 354 -26.85 15.59 0.02
C ALA A 354 -26.87 14.08 0.34
N ASN A 355 -25.97 13.60 1.20
CA ASN A 355 -26.03 12.22 1.71
C ASN A 355 -27.22 12.03 2.68
N ARG A 356 -27.59 13.04 3.48
CA ARG A 356 -28.79 12.99 4.34
C ARG A 356 -30.07 12.78 3.53
N ALA A 357 -30.18 13.44 2.37
CA ALA A 357 -31.27 13.19 1.43
C ALA A 357 -31.33 11.74 0.89
N LYS A 358 -30.18 11.05 0.85
CA LYS A 358 -30.04 9.64 0.42
C LYS A 358 -30.07 8.64 1.58
N GLY A 359 -30.56 9.03 2.77
CA GLY A 359 -30.67 8.15 3.93
C GLY A 359 -29.39 8.00 4.77
N GLY A 360 -28.29 8.69 4.42
CA GLY A 360 -27.11 8.88 5.27
C GLY A 360 -27.28 10.09 6.19
N GLY A 361 -26.21 10.84 6.44
CA GLY A 361 -26.26 12.07 7.23
C GLY A 361 -24.97 12.35 7.98
N PHE A 362 -25.11 13.07 9.09
CA PHE A 362 -24.07 13.45 10.05
C PHE A 362 -24.75 13.73 11.40
N GLU A 363 -24.02 13.63 12.51
CA GLU A 363 -24.48 13.56 13.90
C GLU A 363 -25.12 14.88 14.41
N ASN A 364 -26.26 15.29 13.83
CA ASN A 364 -26.86 16.62 14.03
C ASN A 364 -28.26 16.61 14.69
N SER A 365 -28.72 15.45 15.18
CA SER A 365 -29.92 15.32 16.01
C SER A 365 -29.63 15.62 17.48
N GLU A 366 -30.68 15.88 18.26
CA GLU A 366 -30.59 16.30 19.68
C GLU A 366 -29.73 15.36 20.54
N GLY A 367 -29.79 14.04 20.30
CA GLY A 367 -28.96 13.02 20.98
C GLY A 367 -27.45 13.12 20.71
N TYR A 368 -27.00 14.00 19.80
CA TYR A 368 -25.58 14.30 19.56
C TYR A 368 -25.22 15.75 19.86
N SER A 369 -26.11 16.52 20.53
CA SER A 369 -25.93 17.95 20.80
C SER A 369 -24.63 18.29 21.57
N GLU A 370 -24.07 17.33 22.30
CA GLU A 370 -22.81 17.47 23.02
C GLU A 370 -21.55 17.42 22.12
N PHE A 371 -21.65 16.87 20.91
CA PHE A 371 -20.52 16.63 20.02
C PHE A 371 -20.38 17.70 18.93
N LYS A 372 -19.22 18.34 18.85
CA LYS A 372 -18.93 19.31 17.79
C LYS A 372 -18.46 18.61 16.52
N ILE A 373 -19.18 18.81 15.42
CA ILE A 373 -18.78 18.34 14.08
C ILE A 373 -17.96 19.41 13.36
N GLN A 374 -16.79 19.02 12.86
CA GLN A 374 -15.99 19.75 11.88
C GLN A 374 -16.11 19.10 10.51
N PHE A 375 -16.48 19.88 9.48
CA PHE A 375 -16.44 19.45 8.08
C PHE A 375 -15.10 19.81 7.45
N LEU A 376 -14.47 18.85 6.76
CA LEU A 376 -13.12 19.03 6.20
C LEU A 376 -13.12 19.53 4.75
N GLY A 377 -14.23 19.39 4.01
CA GLY A 377 -14.26 19.87 2.62
C GLY A 377 -13.42 19.05 1.64
N ILE A 378 -13.12 17.78 1.94
CA ILE A 378 -12.39 16.88 1.04
C ILE A 378 -13.36 16.20 0.09
N ASP A 379 -13.19 16.46 -1.19
CA ASP A 379 -14.11 16.12 -2.27
C ASP A 379 -14.24 14.60 -2.52
N ASN A 380 -15.15 14.21 -3.41
CA ASN A 380 -15.44 12.79 -3.66
C ASN A 380 -14.47 12.16 -4.68
N ILE A 381 -14.57 10.83 -4.84
CA ILE A 381 -13.70 10.04 -5.72
C ILE A 381 -13.71 10.48 -7.20
N HIS A 382 -14.79 11.13 -7.66
CA HIS A 382 -14.87 11.61 -9.04
C HIS A 382 -14.01 12.85 -9.22
N VAL A 383 -14.08 13.82 -8.31
CA VAL A 383 -13.22 15.02 -8.32
C VAL A 383 -11.75 14.64 -8.28
N MET A 384 -11.36 13.67 -7.46
CA MET A 384 -9.95 13.24 -7.36
C MET A 384 -9.44 12.53 -8.62
N ARG A 385 -10.29 11.73 -9.28
CA ARG A 385 -9.97 11.15 -10.58
C ARG A 385 -9.82 12.24 -11.65
N ASP A 386 -10.76 13.18 -11.69
CA ASP A 386 -10.81 14.20 -12.73
C ASP A 386 -9.63 15.21 -12.56
N SER A 387 -9.23 15.48 -11.31
CA SER A 387 -7.99 16.18 -10.94
C SER A 387 -6.73 15.48 -11.47
N LEU A 388 -6.56 14.17 -11.22
CA LEU A 388 -5.41 13.42 -11.76
C LEU A 388 -5.44 13.34 -13.30
N ASN A 389 -6.62 13.25 -13.93
CA ASN A 389 -6.73 13.29 -15.39
C ASN A 389 -6.27 14.63 -15.96
N LYS A 390 -6.60 15.76 -15.32
CA LYS A 390 -6.06 17.08 -15.69
C LYS A 390 -4.54 17.14 -15.51
N LEU A 391 -4.02 16.63 -14.39
CA LEU A 391 -2.57 16.56 -14.13
C LEU A 391 -1.87 15.73 -15.21
N PHE A 392 -2.47 14.61 -15.63
CA PHE A 392 -1.95 13.78 -16.72
C PHE A 392 -1.86 14.54 -18.05
N HIS A 393 -2.93 15.21 -18.45
CA HIS A 393 -2.91 16.04 -19.66
C HIS A 393 -1.81 17.11 -19.56
N SER A 394 -1.67 17.75 -18.40
CA SER A 394 -0.64 18.76 -18.12
C SER A 394 0.78 18.21 -18.30
N SER A 395 1.10 17.07 -17.69
CA SER A 395 2.39 16.39 -17.81
C SER A 395 2.72 15.89 -19.22
N PHE A 396 1.71 15.65 -20.06
CA PHE A 396 1.92 15.31 -21.46
C PHE A 396 2.14 16.55 -22.34
N TYR A 397 1.50 17.68 -22.00
CA TYR A 397 1.61 18.94 -22.75
C TYR A 397 2.82 19.81 -22.37
N SER A 398 3.38 19.72 -21.16
CA SER A 398 4.63 20.45 -20.85
C SER A 398 5.80 20.01 -21.71
N PHE A 399 5.83 18.74 -22.16
CA PHE A 399 6.78 18.26 -23.17
C PHE A 399 6.59 18.83 -24.59
N VAL A 400 5.56 19.67 -24.78
CA VAL A 400 5.17 20.31 -26.04
C VAL A 400 5.23 21.84 -25.93
N ASP A 401 4.86 22.42 -24.78
CA ASP A 401 4.87 23.85 -24.47
C ASP A 401 5.11 24.13 -22.97
N ASP A 402 6.36 24.44 -22.61
CA ASP A 402 6.76 24.78 -21.22
C ASP A 402 6.00 25.99 -20.66
N LYS A 403 5.53 26.92 -21.51
CA LYS A 403 4.92 28.19 -21.08
C LYS A 403 3.65 28.00 -20.26
N LYS A 404 2.98 26.85 -20.39
CA LYS A 404 1.73 26.53 -19.71
C LYS A 404 1.89 25.55 -18.55
N TRP A 405 3.11 25.09 -18.25
CA TRP A 405 3.37 24.06 -17.24
C TRP A 405 2.73 24.37 -15.88
N MET A 406 3.08 25.54 -15.32
CA MET A 406 2.61 25.98 -14.00
C MET A 406 1.08 26.10 -13.94
N THR A 407 0.48 26.79 -14.91
CA THR A 407 -0.98 26.95 -15.01
C THR A 407 -1.70 25.61 -15.17
N SER A 408 -1.13 24.67 -15.92
CA SER A 408 -1.77 23.37 -16.15
C SER A 408 -1.74 22.49 -14.87
N ILE A 409 -0.64 22.54 -14.10
CA ILE A 409 -0.60 21.94 -12.75
C ILE A 409 -1.63 22.61 -11.83
N GLU A 410 -1.75 23.93 -11.84
CA GLU A 410 -2.70 24.66 -11.01
C GLU A 410 -4.16 24.29 -11.37
N ASP A 411 -4.52 24.29 -12.65
CA ASP A 411 -5.83 23.89 -13.18
C ASP A 411 -6.23 22.47 -12.78
N SER A 412 -5.25 21.58 -12.57
CA SER A 412 -5.48 20.22 -12.07
C SER A 412 -6.04 20.20 -10.64
N ASN A 413 -5.77 21.24 -9.84
CA ASN A 413 -6.06 21.34 -8.40
C ASN A 413 -5.41 20.21 -7.54
N TRP A 414 -4.48 19.42 -8.09
CA TRP A 414 -3.93 18.26 -7.40
C TRP A 414 -3.26 18.62 -6.07
N LEU A 415 -2.33 19.58 -6.08
CA LEU A 415 -1.65 20.05 -4.87
C LEU A 415 -2.60 20.72 -3.87
N HIS A 416 -3.71 21.31 -4.33
CA HIS A 416 -4.76 21.82 -3.43
C HIS A 416 -5.51 20.69 -2.72
N HIS A 417 -5.75 19.56 -3.38
CA HIS A 417 -6.29 18.37 -2.71
C HIS A 417 -5.30 17.75 -1.71
N ILE A 418 -3.99 17.70 -2.03
CA ILE A 418 -2.94 17.26 -1.09
C ILE A 418 -2.85 18.21 0.11
N GLN A 419 -2.87 19.53 -0.12
CA GLN A 419 -2.95 20.56 0.93
C GLN A 419 -4.13 20.31 1.88
N LYS A 420 -5.34 20.04 1.36
CA LYS A 420 -6.51 19.75 2.20
C LYS A 420 -6.28 18.54 3.11
N ILE A 421 -5.66 17.45 2.61
CA ILE A 421 -5.34 16.27 3.40
C ILE A 421 -4.37 16.63 4.53
N LEU A 422 -3.24 17.25 4.20
CA LEU A 422 -2.20 17.63 5.17
C LEU A 422 -2.74 18.60 6.23
N TYR A 423 -3.44 19.65 5.81
CA TYR A 423 -4.04 20.65 6.71
C TYR A 423 -4.93 19.99 7.77
N TRP A 424 -5.84 19.11 7.35
CA TRP A 424 -6.76 18.47 8.27
C TRP A 424 -6.14 17.37 9.10
N SER A 425 -5.18 16.60 8.57
CA SER A 425 -4.41 15.66 9.38
C SER A 425 -3.64 16.37 10.48
N ILE A 426 -2.99 17.51 10.22
CA ILE A 426 -2.36 18.34 11.26
C ILE A 426 -3.38 18.79 12.32
N ARG A 427 -4.56 19.25 11.91
CA ARG A 427 -5.62 19.68 12.85
C ARG A 427 -6.15 18.52 13.71
N VAL A 428 -6.32 17.34 13.14
CA VAL A 428 -6.73 16.11 13.88
C VAL A 428 -5.63 15.68 14.84
N SER A 429 -4.38 15.60 14.38
CA SER A 429 -3.20 15.29 15.21
C SER A 429 -3.07 16.24 16.41
N LYS A 430 -3.16 17.55 16.17
CA LYS A 430 -3.14 18.55 17.26
C LYS A 430 -4.32 18.37 18.22
N THR A 431 -5.53 18.16 17.69
CA THR A 431 -6.72 17.93 18.53
C THR A 431 -6.55 16.74 19.50
N ILE A 432 -5.91 15.65 19.06
CA ILE A 432 -5.66 14.46 19.90
C ILE A 432 -4.57 14.72 20.95
N LEU A 433 -3.54 15.47 20.59
CA LEU A 433 -2.48 15.86 21.52
C LEU A 433 -2.96 16.93 22.52
N ASP A 434 -3.90 17.79 22.13
CA ASP A 434 -4.68 18.71 22.96
C ASP A 434 -5.76 17.95 23.79
N ASN A 435 -5.51 16.68 24.14
CA ASN A 435 -6.33 15.83 25.00
C ASN A 435 -7.79 15.64 24.57
N HIS A 436 -8.13 15.65 23.27
CA HIS A 436 -9.47 15.27 22.80
C HIS A 436 -9.46 13.94 22.03
N SER A 437 -10.30 12.99 22.43
CA SER A 437 -10.69 11.89 21.55
C SER A 437 -11.36 12.41 20.28
N VAL A 438 -11.11 11.74 19.16
CA VAL A 438 -11.59 12.13 17.82
C VAL A 438 -12.27 10.96 17.10
N LEU A 439 -13.44 11.21 16.51
CA LEU A 439 -14.07 10.32 15.53
C LEU A 439 -13.91 10.89 14.11
N VAL A 440 -13.22 10.17 13.22
CA VAL A 440 -13.12 10.53 11.79
C VAL A 440 -14.05 9.63 10.97
N HIS A 441 -14.90 10.24 10.13
CA HIS A 441 -15.72 9.50 9.18
C HIS A 441 -15.89 10.28 7.87
N CYS A 442 -16.52 9.65 6.88
CA CYS A 442 -17.00 10.33 5.68
C CYS A 442 -18.33 9.71 5.27
N SER A 443 -18.60 9.46 3.98
CA SER A 443 -19.73 8.61 3.57
C SER A 443 -19.51 7.15 4.01
N ASP A 444 -18.74 6.36 3.26
CA ASP A 444 -18.54 4.93 3.58
C ASP A 444 -17.38 4.64 4.56
N GLY A 445 -16.49 5.59 4.87
CA GLY A 445 -15.44 5.37 5.89
C GLY A 445 -14.21 4.56 5.45
N TRP A 446 -13.99 4.36 4.14
CA TRP A 446 -12.84 3.60 3.58
C TRP A 446 -11.95 4.40 2.59
N ASP A 447 -12.31 5.63 2.25
CA ASP A 447 -11.52 6.49 1.34
C ASP A 447 -10.83 7.61 2.15
N ARG A 448 -11.43 8.80 2.22
CA ARG A 448 -10.91 9.97 2.97
C ARG A 448 -10.64 9.69 4.45
N THR A 449 -11.42 8.82 5.07
CA THR A 449 -11.20 8.39 6.45
C THR A 449 -9.87 7.66 6.60
N SER A 450 -9.49 6.78 5.66
CA SER A 450 -8.16 6.16 5.66
C SER A 450 -7.05 7.18 5.40
N GLN A 451 -7.25 8.13 4.48
CA GLN A 451 -6.29 9.23 4.24
C GLN A 451 -5.99 10.01 5.53
N ILE A 452 -7.02 10.51 6.21
CA ILE A 452 -6.88 11.32 7.43
C ILE A 452 -6.36 10.48 8.60
N CYS A 453 -6.91 9.29 8.85
CA CYS A 453 -6.47 8.46 9.98
C CYS A 453 -5.02 8.00 9.83
N ALA A 454 -4.60 7.54 8.65
CA ALA A 454 -3.23 7.08 8.44
C ALA A 454 -2.23 8.25 8.45
N CYS A 455 -2.56 9.39 7.81
CA CYS A 455 -1.69 10.56 7.80
C CYS A 455 -1.56 11.20 9.20
N CYS A 456 -2.64 11.26 9.99
CA CYS A 456 -2.59 11.68 11.40
C CYS A 456 -1.64 10.80 12.22
N GLN A 457 -1.78 9.48 12.10
CA GLN A 457 -0.95 8.50 12.80
C GLN A 457 0.53 8.63 12.43
N LEU A 458 0.85 8.76 11.14
CA LEU A 458 2.22 8.96 10.66
C LEU A 458 2.89 10.22 11.25
N MET A 459 2.10 11.30 11.42
CA MET A 459 2.58 12.53 12.03
C MET A 459 2.92 12.35 13.52
N VAL A 460 2.09 11.65 14.31
CA VAL A 460 2.20 11.65 15.79
C VAL A 460 2.86 10.41 16.40
N ASP A 461 2.86 9.26 15.72
CA ASP A 461 3.44 8.01 16.21
C ASP A 461 4.71 7.67 15.42
N PRO A 462 5.91 7.76 16.04
CA PRO A 462 7.17 7.52 15.35
C PRO A 462 7.34 6.07 14.89
N TYR A 463 6.58 5.11 15.44
CA TYR A 463 6.61 3.74 14.94
C TYR A 463 6.25 3.67 13.46
N TYR A 464 5.20 4.37 13.02
CA TYR A 464 4.76 4.30 11.63
C TYR A 464 5.71 4.97 10.62
N ARG A 465 6.80 5.60 11.10
CA ARG A 465 7.87 6.16 10.27
C ARG A 465 9.04 5.19 10.06
N THR A 466 9.06 4.06 10.77
CA THR A 466 9.95 2.93 10.46
C THR A 466 9.45 2.19 9.22
N LEU A 467 10.30 1.38 8.59
CA LEU A 467 9.94 0.54 7.46
C LEU A 467 8.81 -0.43 7.85
N GLU A 468 8.97 -1.11 8.99
CA GLU A 468 7.98 -2.05 9.54
C GLU A 468 6.66 -1.34 9.86
N GLY A 469 6.73 -0.21 10.57
CA GLY A 469 5.54 0.50 11.01
C GLY A 469 4.78 1.12 9.84
N PHE A 470 5.46 1.59 8.80
CA PHE A 470 4.78 2.08 7.60
C PHE A 470 4.02 0.96 6.87
N ILE A 471 4.61 -0.24 6.81
CA ILE A 471 3.95 -1.45 6.30
C ILE A 471 2.73 -1.82 7.17
N VAL A 472 2.88 -1.81 8.49
CA VAL A 472 1.77 -2.05 9.44
C VAL A 472 0.66 -1.01 9.31
N LEU A 473 0.99 0.27 9.08
CA LEU A 473 0.01 1.33 8.87
C LEU A 473 -0.82 1.10 7.60
N ILE A 474 -0.19 0.59 6.53
CA ILE A 474 -0.87 0.23 5.27
C ILE A 474 -1.74 -1.02 5.46
N GLU A 475 -1.20 -2.10 6.03
CA GLU A 475 -1.99 -3.31 6.29
C GLU A 475 -3.16 -3.05 7.27
N LYS A 476 -2.98 -2.18 8.27
CA LYS A 476 -4.04 -1.75 9.19
C LYS A 476 -5.04 -0.82 8.53
N ASP A 477 -4.72 0.47 8.36
CA ASP A 477 -5.70 1.53 8.06
C ASP A 477 -6.18 1.56 6.61
N TRP A 478 -5.50 0.85 5.70
CA TRP A 478 -5.90 0.74 4.30
C TRP A 478 -6.45 -0.65 3.96
N LEU A 479 -5.68 -1.72 4.16
CA LEU A 479 -6.07 -3.06 3.69
C LEU A 479 -7.11 -3.71 4.60
N SER A 480 -6.81 -3.88 5.89
CA SER A 480 -7.72 -4.55 6.84
C SER A 480 -9.01 -3.74 7.06
N PHE A 481 -8.90 -2.40 7.14
CA PHE A 481 -10.06 -1.50 7.21
C PHE A 481 -10.84 -1.33 5.89
N GLY A 482 -10.47 -2.05 4.82
CA GLY A 482 -11.30 -2.22 3.63
C GLY A 482 -11.33 -1.04 2.67
N HIS A 483 -10.18 -0.40 2.43
CA HIS A 483 -10.00 0.41 1.23
C HIS A 483 -10.15 -0.47 -0.01
N LYS A 484 -10.95 -0.01 -0.98
CA LYS A 484 -11.36 -0.82 -2.12
C LYS A 484 -10.32 -0.86 -3.24
N PHE A 485 -9.10 -1.33 -2.94
CA PHE A 485 -7.97 -1.31 -3.88
C PHE A 485 -8.33 -1.87 -5.27
N SER A 486 -8.92 -3.06 -5.35
CA SER A 486 -9.23 -3.67 -6.65
C SER A 486 -10.22 -2.88 -7.50
N GLN A 487 -11.19 -2.20 -6.88
CA GLN A 487 -12.11 -1.28 -7.55
C GLN A 487 -11.46 0.07 -7.87
N ARG A 488 -10.72 0.67 -6.94
CA ARG A 488 -10.11 2.00 -7.07
C ARG A 488 -8.99 2.02 -8.10
N MET A 489 -8.18 0.97 -8.13
CA MET A 489 -7.06 0.76 -9.07
C MET A 489 -7.47 -0.02 -10.33
N GLY A 490 -8.72 -0.49 -10.40
CA GLY A 490 -9.29 -1.15 -11.57
C GLY A 490 -8.57 -2.44 -11.98
N HIS A 491 -8.32 -3.35 -11.03
CA HIS A 491 -7.62 -4.62 -11.27
C HIS A 491 -8.41 -5.57 -12.18
N VAL A 492 -9.74 -5.51 -12.13
CA VAL A 492 -10.64 -6.35 -12.92
C VAL A 492 -11.47 -5.53 -13.91
N GLY A 493 -11.89 -6.18 -14.98
CA GLY A 493 -12.88 -5.67 -15.93
C GLY A 493 -12.34 -4.80 -17.06
N LYS A 494 -13.04 -4.85 -18.20
CA LYS A 494 -12.69 -4.18 -19.46
C LYS A 494 -13.04 -2.69 -19.52
N LYS A 495 -13.82 -2.17 -18.57
CA LYS A 495 -14.31 -0.78 -18.59
C LYS A 495 -13.27 0.18 -18.02
N ALA A 496 -12.46 0.78 -18.90
CA ALA A 496 -11.56 1.89 -18.58
C ALA A 496 -12.29 3.05 -17.86
N THR A 497 -13.55 3.28 -18.24
CA THR A 497 -14.44 4.36 -17.79
C THR A 497 -15.26 4.00 -16.53
N ASP A 498 -14.86 3.00 -15.75
CA ASP A 498 -15.52 2.70 -14.47
C ASP A 498 -15.43 3.91 -13.54
N ASN A 499 -16.58 4.48 -13.17
CA ASN A 499 -16.66 5.69 -12.38
C ASN A 499 -16.24 5.50 -10.91
N GLN A 500 -15.99 4.25 -10.47
CA GLN A 500 -15.49 3.91 -9.14
C GLN A 500 -13.95 3.90 -9.04
N ARG A 501 -13.23 4.00 -10.17
CA ARG A 501 -11.77 4.16 -10.19
C ARG A 501 -11.39 5.57 -9.72
N SER A 502 -10.41 5.67 -8.81
CA SER A 502 -9.98 6.95 -8.23
C SER A 502 -8.65 6.81 -7.48
N PRO A 503 -7.75 7.79 -7.56
CA PRO A 503 -6.37 7.72 -7.05
C PRO A 503 -6.26 8.01 -5.54
N ILE A 504 -7.15 7.46 -4.71
CA ILE A 504 -7.25 7.82 -3.27
C ILE A 504 -6.01 7.41 -2.47
N PHE A 505 -5.45 6.23 -2.75
CA PHE A 505 -4.19 5.78 -2.13
C PHE A 505 -2.98 6.54 -2.69
N VAL A 506 -2.98 6.87 -4.00
CA VAL A 506 -1.94 7.70 -4.63
C VAL A 506 -1.86 9.08 -3.95
N GLN A 507 -3.01 9.74 -3.72
CA GLN A 507 -3.07 11.00 -2.96
C GLN A 507 -2.52 10.90 -1.54
N TRP A 508 -2.68 9.74 -0.88
CA TRP A 508 -2.13 9.56 0.45
C TRP A 508 -0.61 9.37 0.40
N ILE A 509 -0.09 8.54 -0.51
CA ILE A 509 1.36 8.38 -0.67
C ILE A 509 2.03 9.69 -1.13
N ASP A 510 1.36 10.50 -1.96
CA ASP A 510 1.81 11.88 -2.27
C ASP A 510 1.86 12.74 -1.01
N ALA A 511 0.81 12.74 -0.17
CA ALA A 511 0.85 13.43 1.13
C ALA A 511 1.98 12.90 2.05
N VAL A 512 2.30 11.60 2.01
CA VAL A 512 3.48 11.02 2.69
C VAL A 512 4.77 11.57 2.10
N TYR A 513 4.91 11.66 0.78
CA TYR A 513 6.04 12.28 0.09
C TYR A 513 6.23 13.74 0.50
N GLN A 514 5.16 14.54 0.60
CA GLN A 514 5.25 15.93 1.07
C GLN A 514 5.78 16.03 2.52
N ILE A 515 5.36 15.12 3.42
CA ILE A 515 5.89 15.07 4.80
C ILE A 515 7.36 14.63 4.78
N TRP A 516 7.68 13.55 4.06
CA TRP A 516 9.03 13.00 3.94
C TRP A 516 10.01 14.04 3.39
N LYS A 517 9.63 14.81 2.35
CA LYS A 517 10.48 15.82 1.73
C LYS A 517 10.81 16.98 2.67
N GLN A 518 9.93 17.30 3.63
CA GLN A 518 10.14 18.35 4.64
C GLN A 518 10.84 17.82 5.91
N PHE A 519 10.75 16.52 6.20
CA PHE A 519 11.39 15.88 7.36
C PHE A 519 12.19 14.63 6.95
N PRO A 520 13.19 14.73 6.04
CA PRO A 520 13.82 13.57 5.41
C PRO A 520 14.46 12.64 6.43
N ASN A 521 15.03 13.18 7.51
CA ASN A 521 15.72 12.39 8.54
C ASN A 521 14.77 11.68 9.53
N PHE A 522 13.45 11.89 9.44
CA PHE A 522 12.48 11.37 10.42
C PHE A 522 11.78 10.07 9.97
N PHE A 523 12.16 9.52 8.81
CA PHE A 523 11.65 8.28 8.25
C PHE A 523 12.79 7.30 8.00
N GLU A 524 12.59 6.03 8.34
CA GLU A 524 13.56 4.95 8.09
C GLU A 524 13.60 4.54 6.61
N PHE A 525 12.59 4.95 5.84
CA PHE A 525 12.48 4.69 4.42
C PHE A 525 12.69 5.95 3.57
N ASN A 526 13.10 5.72 2.32
CA ASN A 526 13.34 6.75 1.33
C ASN A 526 12.19 6.83 0.28
N GLU A 527 12.29 7.78 -0.66
CA GLU A 527 11.32 7.97 -1.74
C GLU A 527 11.11 6.72 -2.62
N ALA A 528 12.13 5.88 -2.81
CA ALA A 528 12.02 4.69 -3.66
C ALA A 528 11.00 3.68 -3.11
N LEU A 529 10.84 3.58 -1.78
CA LEU A 529 9.79 2.75 -1.19
C LEU A 529 8.40 3.24 -1.60
N LEU A 530 8.18 4.56 -1.55
CA LEU A 530 6.88 5.18 -1.90
C LEU A 530 6.53 4.91 -3.38
N ILE A 531 7.51 5.01 -4.27
CA ILE A 531 7.34 4.72 -5.71
C ILE A 531 7.03 3.23 -5.93
N VAL A 532 7.80 2.31 -5.32
CA VAL A 532 7.63 0.86 -5.47
C VAL A 532 6.28 0.37 -4.91
N ILE A 533 5.81 0.95 -3.80
CA ILE A 533 4.46 0.69 -3.27
C ILE A 533 3.38 1.07 -4.29
N LEU A 534 3.47 2.26 -4.89
CA LEU A 534 2.52 2.71 -5.90
C LEU A 534 2.62 1.93 -7.22
N GLU A 535 3.80 1.45 -7.57
CA GLU A 535 3.99 0.60 -8.74
C GLU A 535 3.29 -0.76 -8.55
N HIS A 536 3.52 -1.40 -7.41
CA HIS A 536 2.96 -2.72 -7.12
C HIS A 536 1.49 -2.71 -6.72
N CYS A 537 0.91 -1.54 -6.43
CA CYS A 537 -0.54 -1.33 -6.43
C CYS A 537 -1.18 -1.54 -7.82
N PHE A 538 -0.43 -1.48 -8.92
CA PHE A 538 -0.97 -1.73 -10.27
C PHE A 538 -0.36 -2.96 -10.95
N SER A 539 0.83 -3.40 -10.55
CA SER A 539 1.56 -4.45 -11.28
C SER A 539 0.86 -5.81 -11.32
N LEU A 540 0.07 -6.14 -10.29
CA LEU A 540 -0.50 -7.47 -10.05
C LEU A 540 0.55 -8.60 -9.91
N ARG A 541 1.80 -8.28 -9.52
CA ARG A 541 2.85 -9.25 -9.16
C ARG A 541 2.64 -9.87 -7.77
N PHE A 542 2.11 -9.09 -6.84
CA PHE A 542 1.96 -9.44 -5.43
C PHE A 542 0.49 -9.40 -4.99
N GLY A 543 0.15 -10.17 -3.95
CA GLY A 543 -1.18 -10.23 -3.36
C GLY A 543 -1.59 -9.03 -2.52
N THR A 544 -0.61 -8.27 -2.02
CA THR A 544 -0.78 -7.26 -0.96
C THR A 544 -1.99 -6.35 -1.16
N PHE A 545 -2.12 -5.78 -2.36
CA PHE A 545 -3.18 -4.83 -2.73
C PHE A 545 -4.38 -5.45 -3.47
N LEU A 546 -4.51 -6.79 -3.48
CA LEU A 546 -5.65 -7.47 -4.08
C LEU A 546 -6.87 -7.52 -3.13
N GLY A 547 -8.06 -7.68 -3.70
CA GLY A 547 -9.35 -7.58 -2.99
C GLY A 547 -9.81 -6.14 -2.74
N ASN A 548 -10.94 -5.99 -2.03
CA ASN A 548 -11.48 -4.70 -1.59
C ASN A 548 -11.68 -4.60 -0.06
N ASN A 549 -11.44 -5.68 0.68
CA ASN A 549 -11.54 -5.78 2.13
C ASN A 549 -10.90 -7.09 2.63
N ASP A 550 -10.70 -7.16 3.94
CA ASP A 550 -10.10 -8.31 4.64
C ASP A 550 -10.88 -9.62 4.38
N LYS A 551 -12.23 -9.57 4.38
CA LYS A 551 -13.08 -10.73 4.09
C LYS A 551 -12.85 -11.29 2.69
N GLU A 552 -12.85 -10.45 1.65
CA GLU A 552 -12.56 -10.88 0.28
C GLU A 552 -11.16 -11.50 0.19
N ARG A 553 -10.16 -10.84 0.77
CA ARG A 553 -8.75 -11.30 0.79
C ARG A 553 -8.62 -12.68 1.43
N ASN A 554 -9.24 -12.91 2.58
CA ASN A 554 -9.07 -14.12 3.37
C ASN A 554 -10.03 -15.25 2.95
N GLN A 555 -11.30 -14.95 2.62
CA GLN A 555 -12.33 -15.97 2.37
C GLN A 555 -12.63 -16.24 0.88
N GLN A 556 -12.49 -15.24 0.00
CA GLN A 556 -12.83 -15.40 -1.43
C GLN A 556 -11.59 -15.73 -2.28
N PHE A 557 -10.44 -15.16 -1.92
CA PHE A 557 -9.22 -15.24 -2.72
C PHE A 557 -8.05 -15.95 -2.01
N CYS A 558 -8.13 -16.17 -0.68
CA CYS A 558 -7.07 -16.77 0.13
C CYS A 558 -5.67 -16.18 -0.20
N VAL A 559 -5.57 -14.85 -0.22
CA VAL A 559 -4.40 -14.15 -0.80
C VAL A 559 -3.10 -14.49 -0.07
N LYS A 560 -3.16 -14.65 1.26
CA LYS A 560 -1.97 -14.93 2.08
C LYS A 560 -1.41 -16.34 1.83
N GLU A 561 -2.29 -17.27 1.49
CA GLU A 561 -1.98 -18.67 1.22
C GLU A 561 -1.64 -18.92 -0.26
N SER A 562 -2.09 -18.03 -1.16
CA SER A 562 -2.10 -18.27 -2.62
C SER A 562 -1.22 -17.32 -3.43
N THR A 563 -0.64 -16.29 -2.81
CA THR A 563 0.14 -15.24 -3.51
C THR A 563 1.26 -14.69 -2.63
N TYR A 564 2.27 -14.09 -3.25
CA TYR A 564 3.39 -13.49 -2.54
C TYR A 564 3.08 -12.09 -2.00
N SER A 565 3.56 -11.79 -0.79
CA SER A 565 3.54 -10.45 -0.22
C SER A 565 4.59 -9.53 -0.86
N LEU A 566 4.21 -8.31 -1.20
CA LEU A 566 5.13 -7.23 -1.57
C LEU A 566 6.16 -6.98 -0.45
N TRP A 567 5.76 -7.14 0.80
CA TRP A 567 6.63 -6.82 1.94
C TRP A 567 7.83 -7.77 2.03
N THR A 568 7.69 -9.02 1.59
CA THR A 568 8.82 -9.94 1.41
C THR A 568 9.82 -9.38 0.40
N PHE A 569 9.36 -8.93 -0.77
CA PHE A 569 10.22 -8.29 -1.76
C PHE A 569 10.91 -7.02 -1.20
N VAL A 570 10.17 -6.19 -0.46
CA VAL A 570 10.70 -4.97 0.17
C VAL A 570 11.81 -5.28 1.17
N TYR A 571 11.65 -6.26 2.07
CA TYR A 571 12.69 -6.59 3.05
C TYR A 571 13.91 -7.28 2.42
N HIS A 572 13.75 -8.13 1.40
CA HIS A 572 14.90 -8.72 0.71
C HIS A 572 15.74 -7.67 -0.01
N ASN A 573 15.11 -6.61 -0.50
CA ASN A 573 15.76 -5.48 -1.17
C ASN A 573 15.84 -4.22 -0.27
N HIS A 574 15.83 -4.38 1.05
CA HIS A 574 15.73 -3.27 2.02
C HIS A 574 16.79 -2.18 1.81
N GLN A 575 17.97 -2.54 1.29
CA GLN A 575 19.05 -1.61 0.97
C GLN A 575 18.64 -0.52 -0.04
N MET A 576 17.72 -0.82 -0.96
CA MET A 576 17.14 0.13 -1.90
C MET A 576 16.17 1.13 -1.24
N PHE A 577 15.57 0.73 -0.11
CA PHE A 577 14.44 1.43 0.51
C PHE A 577 14.81 2.15 1.80
N TYR A 578 15.91 1.76 2.44
CA TYR A 578 16.40 2.34 3.67
C TYR A 578 16.87 3.79 3.47
N ASN A 579 16.58 4.64 4.44
CA ASN A 579 17.08 5.99 4.55
C ASN A 579 18.24 6.05 5.55
N PRO A 580 19.47 6.30 5.08
CA PRO A 580 20.67 6.30 5.93
C PRO A 580 20.80 7.54 6.82
N PHE A 581 20.01 8.59 6.59
CA PHE A 581 19.94 9.76 7.44
C PHE A 581 18.87 9.64 8.54
N TYR A 582 18.23 8.47 8.68
CA TYR A 582 17.17 8.27 9.65
C TYR A 582 17.65 8.43 11.09
N THR A 583 17.07 9.39 11.79
CA THR A 583 17.25 9.66 13.21
C THR A 583 15.91 9.50 13.91
N PRO A 584 15.72 8.46 14.74
CA PRO A 584 14.47 8.26 15.46
C PRO A 584 14.13 9.45 16.38
N SER A 585 12.99 10.09 16.15
CA SER A 585 12.48 11.18 17.00
C SER A 585 11.01 10.97 17.36
N LYS A 586 10.68 11.21 18.64
CA LYS A 586 9.32 11.12 19.18
C LYS A 586 8.46 12.36 18.91
N GLU A 587 9.03 13.40 18.30
CA GLU A 587 8.31 14.65 18.05
C GLU A 587 7.21 14.48 17.00
N PRO A 588 6.03 15.11 17.17
CA PRO A 588 5.00 15.17 16.13
C PRO A 588 5.45 15.97 14.91
N LEU A 589 5.18 15.46 13.70
CA LEU A 589 5.51 16.14 12.45
C LEU A 589 4.35 17.02 11.96
N TYR A 590 4.61 18.30 11.71
CA TYR A 590 3.62 19.24 11.15
C TYR A 590 4.20 19.91 9.90
N PRO A 591 4.01 19.34 8.69
CA PRO A 591 4.54 19.95 7.47
C PRO A 591 3.85 21.27 7.17
N ASN A 592 4.58 22.17 6.52
CA ASN A 592 4.03 23.35 5.91
C ASN A 592 3.17 22.94 4.70
N TYR A 593 1.85 23.09 4.84
CA TYR A 593 0.84 22.77 3.84
C TYR A 593 0.53 23.94 2.89
N SER A 594 1.28 25.05 2.94
CA SER A 594 1.15 26.13 1.96
C SER A 594 1.45 25.62 0.55
N LEU A 595 0.69 26.06 -0.46
CA LEU A 595 0.97 25.68 -1.86
C LEU A 595 2.36 26.12 -2.33
N ARG A 596 2.99 27.09 -1.65
CA ARG A 596 4.39 27.52 -1.86
C ARG A 596 5.44 26.53 -1.32
N SER A 597 5.02 25.58 -0.49
CA SER A 597 5.88 24.62 0.23
C SER A 597 5.59 23.16 -0.15
N LEU A 598 4.52 22.92 -0.94
CA LEU A 598 4.24 21.62 -1.53
C LEU A 598 4.92 21.52 -2.88
N CYS A 599 5.59 20.39 -3.13
CA CYS A 599 6.30 20.16 -4.38
C CYS A 599 5.48 19.24 -5.29
N PHE A 600 5.50 19.52 -6.59
CA PHE A 600 5.04 18.54 -7.56
C PHE A 600 6.01 17.35 -7.59
N TRP A 601 5.49 16.12 -7.47
CA TRP A 601 6.32 14.92 -7.34
C TRP A 601 6.82 14.41 -8.70
N GLU A 602 7.83 15.09 -9.24
CA GLU A 602 8.38 14.84 -10.58
C GLU A 602 8.83 13.39 -10.80
N ARG A 603 9.58 12.80 -9.85
CA ARG A 603 10.06 11.41 -9.94
C ARG A 603 8.95 10.37 -10.06
N TYR A 604 7.73 10.66 -9.61
CA TYR A 604 6.57 9.78 -9.81
C TYR A 604 5.76 10.15 -11.06
N TYR A 605 5.33 11.41 -11.19
CA TYR A 605 4.41 11.84 -12.27
C TYR A 605 5.09 12.07 -13.63
N LEU A 606 6.42 12.28 -13.66
CA LEU A 606 7.24 12.49 -14.86
C LEU A 606 8.32 11.41 -15.06
N LYS A 607 8.16 10.22 -14.46
CA LYS A 607 9.16 9.14 -14.46
C LYS A 607 9.72 8.67 -15.82
N ASN A 608 9.02 8.96 -16.93
CA ASN A 608 9.45 8.62 -18.30
C ASN A 608 10.00 9.84 -19.09
N PHE A 609 10.15 10.97 -18.41
CA PHE A 609 10.34 12.29 -18.99
C PHE A 609 11.52 13.04 -18.36
N VAL A 610 11.73 12.91 -17.05
CA VAL A 610 12.88 13.48 -16.33
C VAL A 610 14.19 12.84 -16.81
N LYS A 611 15.17 13.68 -17.19
CA LYS A 611 16.56 13.27 -17.42
C LYS A 611 17.20 12.87 -16.10
N ASP A 612 18.01 11.81 -16.09
CA ASP A 612 18.89 11.56 -14.93
C ASP A 612 20.06 12.54 -14.95
N ASP A 613 19.84 13.74 -14.42
CA ASP A 613 20.94 14.50 -13.80
C ASP A 613 21.33 13.84 -12.45
N GLU A 614 20.51 12.90 -11.97
CA GLU A 614 20.57 12.22 -10.68
C GLU A 614 21.53 11.01 -10.56
N ASN A 615 22.23 10.56 -11.62
CA ASN A 615 23.32 9.59 -11.42
C ASN A 615 24.39 10.19 -10.50
N SER A 616 24.75 11.47 -10.71
CA SER A 616 25.63 12.22 -9.80
C SER A 616 25.07 12.25 -8.38
N SER A 617 23.81 12.62 -8.19
CA SER A 617 23.23 12.79 -6.85
C SER A 617 23.01 11.48 -6.10
N ASN A 618 22.54 10.41 -6.75
CA ASN A 618 22.30 9.13 -6.07
C ASN A 618 23.61 8.35 -5.82
N GLU A 619 24.61 8.41 -6.72
CA GLU A 619 25.96 7.89 -6.44
C GLU A 619 26.59 8.67 -5.28
N THR A 620 26.52 10.01 -5.31
CA THR A 620 27.00 10.86 -4.19
C THR A 620 26.26 10.56 -2.89
N ILE A 621 24.94 10.33 -2.91
CA ILE A 621 24.19 9.92 -1.71
C ILE A 621 24.63 8.53 -1.25
N LEU A 622 24.89 7.56 -2.14
CA LEU A 622 25.37 6.23 -1.75
C LEU A 622 26.78 6.29 -1.14
N ASP A 623 27.68 7.12 -1.69
CA ASP A 623 29.03 7.32 -1.20
C ASP A 623 29.04 8.08 0.14
N ILE A 624 28.23 9.15 0.27
CA ILE A 624 27.98 9.83 1.55
C ILE A 624 27.39 8.84 2.56
N THR A 625 26.45 7.98 2.14
CA THR A 625 25.84 6.95 3.00
C THR A 625 26.86 5.96 3.52
N GLN A 626 27.72 5.47 2.64
CA GLN A 626 28.76 4.51 3.01
C GLN A 626 29.80 5.18 3.91
N THR A 627 30.14 6.44 3.63
CA THR A 627 31.01 7.27 4.48
C THR A 627 30.41 7.50 5.86
N CYS A 628 29.13 7.91 5.95
CA CYS A 628 28.41 8.09 7.22
C CYS A 628 28.31 6.78 8.02
N ARG A 629 28.07 5.63 7.37
CA ARG A 629 28.08 4.32 8.03
C ARG A 629 29.46 3.96 8.59
N ASN A 630 30.53 4.22 7.83
CA ASN A 630 31.89 3.98 8.27
C ASN A 630 32.24 4.86 9.48
N LEU A 631 31.93 6.17 9.40
CA LEU A 631 32.11 7.11 10.50
C LEU A 631 31.29 6.74 11.75
N GLN A 632 30.04 6.27 11.59
CA GLN A 632 29.22 5.85 12.72
C GLN A 632 29.81 4.62 13.42
N LYS A 633 30.30 3.62 12.66
CA LYS A 633 31.03 2.46 13.23
C LYS A 633 32.27 2.90 14.01
N GLU A 634 33.04 3.86 13.47
CA GLU A 634 34.22 4.40 14.15
C GLU A 634 33.86 5.16 15.44
N VAL A 635 32.79 5.98 15.42
CA VAL A 635 32.24 6.66 16.60
C VAL A 635 31.80 5.66 17.67
N ASP A 636 31.15 4.55 17.30
CA ASP A 636 30.73 3.52 18.24
C ASP A 636 31.92 2.75 18.83
N GLU A 637 32.94 2.44 18.02
CA GLU A 637 34.20 1.86 18.50
C GLU A 637 34.94 2.78 19.47
N LEU A 638 35.09 4.06 19.13
CA LEU A 638 35.73 5.07 19.98
C LEU A 638 34.94 5.26 21.29
N THR A 639 33.61 5.31 21.21
CA THR A 639 32.72 5.38 22.39
C THR A 639 32.90 4.16 23.29
N ASN A 640 33.04 2.96 22.72
CA ASN A 640 33.31 1.73 23.47
C ASN A 640 34.74 1.69 24.07
N LYS A 641 35.75 2.19 23.35
CA LYS A 641 37.12 2.40 23.87
C LYS A 641 37.10 3.37 25.06
N ILE A 642 36.41 4.51 24.96
CA ILE A 642 36.23 5.49 26.04
C ILE A 642 35.53 4.86 27.26
N LYS A 643 34.46 4.07 27.08
CA LYS A 643 33.79 3.34 28.16
C LYS A 643 34.74 2.37 28.87
N LYS A 644 35.56 1.61 28.12
CA LYS A 644 36.59 0.71 28.69
C LYS A 644 37.64 1.48 29.50
N MET A 645 38.19 2.57 28.95
CA MET A 645 39.18 3.41 29.64
C MET A 645 38.61 4.04 30.92
N LYS A 646 37.38 4.56 30.90
CA LYS A 646 36.70 5.09 32.11
C LYS A 646 36.54 4.00 33.19
N LYS A 647 36.24 2.75 32.80
CA LYS A 647 36.12 1.60 33.71
C LYS A 647 37.48 1.11 34.26
N GLN A 648 38.57 1.25 33.49
CA GLN A 648 39.92 0.99 33.99
C GLN A 648 40.37 2.10 34.96
N ASN A 649 40.22 3.37 34.60
CA ASN A 649 40.61 4.51 35.43
C ASN A 649 39.87 4.50 36.80
N SER A 650 38.58 4.15 36.82
CA SER A 650 37.85 4.00 38.10
C SER A 650 38.32 2.82 38.96
N LYS A 651 38.80 1.72 38.35
CA LYS A 651 39.48 0.64 39.09
C LYS A 651 40.83 1.13 39.65
N THR A 652 41.66 1.78 38.83
CA THR A 652 42.96 2.30 39.25
C THR A 652 42.83 3.30 40.41
N LYS A 653 41.85 4.22 40.35
CA LYS A 653 41.56 5.14 41.46
C LYS A 653 41.18 4.40 42.75
N LYS A 654 40.38 3.33 42.68
CA LYS A 654 40.06 2.50 43.86
C LYS A 654 41.31 1.78 44.41
N SER A 655 42.16 1.24 43.56
CA SER A 655 43.43 0.62 43.98
C SER A 655 44.38 1.62 44.65
N ILE A 656 44.51 2.84 44.09
CA ILE A 656 45.30 3.93 44.69
C ILE A 656 44.73 4.32 46.06
N GLN A 657 43.40 4.49 46.18
CA GLN A 657 42.76 4.81 47.46
C GLN A 657 43.02 3.72 48.52
N ASN A 658 42.92 2.44 48.14
CA ASN A 658 43.19 1.32 49.03
C ASN A 658 44.65 1.30 49.48
N LEU A 659 45.62 1.55 48.58
CA LEU A 659 47.03 1.65 48.91
C LEU A 659 47.33 2.85 49.83
N GLN A 660 46.72 4.02 49.56
CA GLN A 660 46.84 5.20 50.43
C GLN A 660 46.28 4.92 51.83
N ASN A 661 45.16 4.21 51.94
CA ASN A 661 44.60 3.80 53.22
C ASN A 661 45.53 2.81 53.96
N GLN A 662 46.11 1.83 53.26
CA GLN A 662 47.09 0.89 53.84
C GLN A 662 48.41 1.56 54.28
N ILE A 663 48.85 2.60 53.59
CA ILE A 663 50.02 3.40 54.00
C ILE A 663 49.67 4.23 55.24
N LYS A 664 48.46 4.81 55.30
CA LYS A 664 47.97 5.55 56.48
C LYS A 664 47.76 4.67 57.71
N SER A 665 47.53 3.36 57.56
CA SER A 665 47.43 2.41 58.69
C SER A 665 48.76 1.77 59.09
N LYS A 666 49.87 2.18 58.48
CA LYS A 666 51.24 1.73 58.78
C LYS A 666 52.17 2.87 59.24
N LYS A 667 51.61 4.08 59.38
CA LYS A 667 52.17 5.22 60.09
C LYS A 667 51.33 5.45 61.34
#